data_AF-A0A954QNM2-F1
#
_entry.id   AF-A0A954QNM2-F1
#
_cell.length_a   1.000
_cell.length_b   1.000
_cell.length_c   1.000
_cell.angle_alpha   90.00
_cell.angle_beta   90.00
_cell.angle_gamma   90.00
#
_symmetry.space_group_name_H-M   'P 1'
#
loop_
_entity.id
_entity.type
_entity.pdbx_description
1 polymer ?
#
loop_
_entity_poly.entity_id
_entity_poly.type
_entity_poly.pdbx_seq_one_letter_code
_entity_poly.pdbx_strand_id
1 'polypeptide(L)'
;MHSTRKRRRHFLLAIESLELRRCLSVDGVTRQSIELPSGTPRAIITADVDTDGDTDILVTFLGNTDAPVWVENTGNAFTSVHSIAAPNGLAREMIARDFDGDGDLDLLFGNRADNRTFLLRNQDSHGTFAGPVLLGNDRSEAINVGDLDGDGDLDIVAARRDNNTLIWYENLDGSGNFGSENVIAEQVSTKGFALTDLNSDGNLDIVYSTVTGELGWISNQGAGRPMGSFQLIAATPYIVRSVSADDFNGDGRIDLAVAFVRPGTSTTLDTMFCEVVWYANLADGFHSQKVAYPSRQTPVLAIDMDGDGDVDLVNKTSMEWYENTHDPLQFGRQHVLTGYQFDPTSTRAVADLDDDGDVDMISAVFRSSSLDWLNLFPEPKQVNEIVVDTIQDSLIQNDGKTSLREAIRAAEASTSDDRISFDKSLNGGTIRLVLGELVVNPLGDLQIVGPGAGALTIDASANDPTPQIKQGDGSRVVAVRSDKDTHVVISGVSITGADVPFGTLDDGGAVFNRGWLSLHNVVIKGNHADGDGGGIYNSGIIEVDRVTVRDNSTERNGGGIANSNVARISNSWISGNSAQLNGGGVYTQVDLQLERTTVSDNHTVGFYGSDGAGVAIRAGVALLTDSTVARNVVDFSGQGAGLHGRAAILTLRNSTVADNVNNDPQAYTGILLEGGNLYLENSVVAADRRLGNPLVAADLIDLRHTIVMTNRGSTLVPTGRVADAYGNFVGSDTSPLDTGLGEFGARDGNPPAYSLLADSLAIDAGDNAFTRFTDTDQHGVPRIVGSHVDIGAYEFVAKGNVNYDETIDARDIDRLCAAVLDGENSYEFDLNRDGTVNHTDVATLVKDVLHSVVGDANLDGIFNSRDLVAIFQYGLYEDSLERNAGWSAGDWNCDGDFTSSDLVVAFQSGKYQPF
;
A
#
# COMPACT_ATOMS: atom_id res chain seq x y z
N MET A 1 56.20 8.19 16.28
CA MET A 1 55.14 9.17 15.90
C MET A 1 55.06 9.43 14.39
N HIS A 2 55.37 8.47 13.51
CA HIS A 2 55.18 8.61 12.05
C HIS A 2 54.42 7.43 11.40
N SER A 3 54.10 6.37 12.15
CA SER A 3 53.31 5.23 11.63
C SER A 3 51.80 5.31 11.93
N THR A 4 51.36 6.17 12.85
CA THR A 4 49.93 6.35 13.19
C THR A 4 49.19 7.34 12.27
N ARG A 5 49.89 8.21 11.55
CA ARG A 5 49.27 9.12 10.56
C ARG A 5 48.95 8.45 9.22
N LYS A 6 49.67 7.39 8.82
CA LYS A 6 49.40 6.65 7.57
C LYS A 6 48.23 5.66 7.68
N ARG A 7 47.96 5.12 8.88
CA ARG A 7 46.76 4.27 9.11
C ARG A 7 45.46 5.07 9.26
N ARG A 8 45.51 6.30 9.78
CA ARG A 8 44.31 7.18 9.82
C ARG A 8 43.87 7.69 8.44
N ARG A 9 44.80 7.89 7.49
CA ARG A 9 44.44 8.28 6.12
C ARG A 9 43.82 7.12 5.31
N HIS A 10 44.21 5.87 5.59
CA HIS A 10 43.56 4.69 4.99
C HIS A 10 42.23 4.32 5.67
N PHE A 11 41.99 4.74 6.92
CA PHE A 11 40.73 4.47 7.62
C PHE A 11 39.63 5.50 7.29
N LEU A 12 39.99 6.76 6.97
CA LEU A 12 39.03 7.72 6.42
C LEU A 12 38.68 7.44 4.95
N LEU A 13 39.67 7.03 4.13
CA LEU A 13 39.41 6.65 2.74
C LEU A 13 38.71 5.27 2.59
N ALA A 14 38.71 4.43 3.62
CA ALA A 14 38.03 3.13 3.60
C ALA A 14 36.56 3.19 4.07
N ILE A 15 36.15 4.27 4.77
CA ILE A 15 34.75 4.52 5.11
C ILE A 15 34.05 5.25 3.95
N GLU A 16 34.77 6.09 3.20
CA GLU A 16 34.28 6.65 1.93
C GLU A 16 34.19 5.63 0.78
N SER A 17 34.71 4.40 0.95
CA SER A 17 34.75 3.38 -0.12
C SER A 17 33.97 2.09 0.18
N LEU A 18 33.14 2.05 1.22
CA LEU A 18 32.29 0.90 1.56
C LEU A 18 30.78 1.21 1.62
N GLU A 19 30.40 2.45 1.36
CA GLU A 19 29.05 2.85 0.94
C GLU A 19 29.16 3.66 -0.37
N LEU A 20 29.76 3.07 -1.40
CA LEU A 20 29.42 3.51 -2.77
C LEU A 20 27.98 3.02 -3.04
N ARG A 21 27.02 3.68 -2.38
CA ARG A 21 25.64 3.75 -2.85
C ARG A 21 25.73 4.18 -4.30
N ARG A 22 25.03 3.47 -5.19
CA ARG A 22 24.96 3.81 -6.62
C ARG A 22 24.33 5.20 -6.75
N CYS A 23 25.15 6.25 -6.68
CA CYS A 23 24.77 7.59 -7.10
C CYS A 23 24.51 7.53 -8.60
N LEU A 24 23.26 7.67 -9.02
CA LEU A 24 23.00 8.23 -10.34
C LEU A 24 23.35 9.72 -10.25
N SER A 25 24.07 10.24 -11.23
CA SER A 25 23.67 11.55 -11.74
C SER A 25 22.24 11.35 -12.23
N VAL A 26 21.27 12.14 -11.74
CA VAL A 26 20.03 12.30 -12.49
C VAL A 26 20.49 12.90 -13.83
N ASP A 27 20.56 12.06 -14.86
CA ASP A 27 21.07 12.44 -16.17
C ASP A 27 19.98 13.31 -16.80
N GLY A 28 20.26 14.61 -16.99
CA GLY A 28 19.31 15.54 -17.59
C GLY A 28 19.09 16.83 -16.80
N VAL A 29 19.36 16.85 -15.48
CA VAL A 29 19.11 18.02 -14.62
C VAL A 29 19.65 19.31 -15.23
N THR A 30 18.78 20.29 -15.44
CA THR A 30 19.19 21.62 -15.84
C THR A 30 19.33 22.52 -14.61
N ARG A 31 20.15 23.57 -14.72
CA ARG A 31 20.43 24.50 -13.62
C ARG A 31 20.33 25.93 -14.08
N GLN A 32 19.52 26.70 -13.38
CA GLN A 32 19.45 28.15 -13.50
C GLN A 32 19.81 28.80 -12.16
N SER A 33 20.77 29.72 -12.17
CA SER A 33 21.10 30.52 -10.99
C SER A 33 20.29 31.82 -10.98
N ILE A 34 19.64 32.10 -9.86
CA ILE A 34 18.82 33.30 -9.63
C ILE A 34 19.58 34.21 -8.68
N GLU A 35 19.84 35.45 -9.09
CA GLU A 35 20.59 36.42 -8.30
C GLU A 35 19.65 37.23 -7.39
N LEU A 36 19.98 37.30 -6.11
CA LEU A 36 19.25 38.08 -5.12
C LEU A 36 19.99 39.39 -4.80
N PRO A 37 19.27 40.45 -4.36
CA PRO A 37 19.85 41.78 -4.16
C PRO A 37 20.95 41.83 -3.08
N SER A 38 20.86 41.00 -2.04
CA SER A 38 21.84 40.93 -0.95
C SER A 38 21.60 39.71 -0.06
N GLY A 39 22.43 39.55 0.98
CA GLY A 39 22.22 38.57 2.06
C GLY A 39 22.53 37.12 1.66
N THR A 40 22.50 36.23 2.65
CA THR A 40 22.55 34.77 2.42
C THR A 40 21.15 34.23 2.67
N PRO A 41 20.49 33.54 1.71
CA PRO A 41 19.15 33.00 1.91
C PRO A 41 19.05 32.09 3.14
N ARG A 42 17.91 32.09 3.82
CA ARG A 42 17.70 31.39 5.09
C ARG A 42 16.47 30.49 5.06
N ALA A 43 15.29 31.04 4.85
CA ALA A 43 14.10 30.27 4.53
C ALA A 43 13.73 30.56 3.08
N ILE A 44 13.46 29.50 2.33
CA ILE A 44 12.97 29.50 0.96
C ILE A 44 11.66 28.72 0.99
N ILE A 45 10.60 29.32 0.47
CA ILE A 45 9.31 28.67 0.19
C ILE A 45 8.85 29.07 -1.20
N THR A 46 7.88 28.34 -1.73
CA THR A 46 7.25 28.57 -3.03
C THR A 46 5.76 28.81 -2.84
N ALA A 47 5.20 29.72 -3.64
CA ALA A 47 3.79 30.07 -3.66
C ALA A 47 3.53 31.01 -4.84
N ASP A 48 2.34 30.97 -5.43
CA ASP A 48 1.87 31.97 -6.42
C ASP A 48 1.49 33.27 -5.69
N VAL A 49 2.36 34.29 -5.71
CA VAL A 49 2.22 35.51 -4.88
C VAL A 49 1.37 36.59 -5.56
N ASP A 50 1.35 36.61 -6.89
CA ASP A 50 0.59 37.56 -7.70
C ASP A 50 -0.58 36.92 -8.48
N THR A 51 -0.95 35.69 -8.13
CA THR A 51 -2.16 34.99 -8.58
C THR A 51 -2.22 34.80 -10.10
N ASP A 52 -1.06 34.76 -10.76
CA ASP A 52 -0.98 34.61 -12.20
C ASP A 52 -0.98 33.14 -12.67
N GLY A 53 -0.90 32.21 -11.72
CA GLY A 53 -0.89 30.77 -11.91
C GLY A 53 0.50 30.15 -11.86
N ASP A 54 1.56 30.95 -11.91
CA ASP A 54 2.94 30.49 -11.93
C ASP A 54 3.50 30.48 -10.49
N THR A 55 4.22 29.42 -10.11
CA THR A 55 4.73 29.33 -8.73
C THR A 55 5.96 30.23 -8.53
N ASP A 56 5.86 31.23 -7.63
CA ASP A 56 6.97 32.13 -7.27
C ASP A 56 7.86 31.60 -6.13
N ILE A 57 8.96 32.32 -5.87
CA ILE A 57 9.90 32.01 -4.77
C ILE A 57 9.92 33.13 -3.74
N LEU A 58 9.59 32.81 -2.48
CA LEU A 58 9.80 33.73 -1.35
C LEU A 58 11.04 33.37 -0.54
N VAL A 59 11.82 34.40 -0.20
CA VAL A 59 13.12 34.26 0.46
C VAL A 59 13.26 35.20 1.65
N THR A 60 13.76 34.66 2.76
CA THR A 60 14.31 35.45 3.87
C THR A 60 15.82 35.25 3.99
N PHE A 61 16.49 36.15 4.71
CA PHE A 61 17.95 36.19 4.75
C PHE A 61 18.53 35.94 6.14
N LEU A 62 19.77 35.44 6.15
CA LEU A 62 20.59 35.30 7.33
C LEU A 62 21.20 36.65 7.68
N GLY A 63 20.63 37.30 8.69
CA GLY A 63 21.04 38.60 9.21
C GLY A 63 19.84 39.34 9.80
N ASN A 64 20.08 40.55 10.32
CA ASN A 64 19.00 41.41 10.82
C ASN A 64 18.88 42.69 9.96
N THR A 65 19.42 42.67 8.74
CA THR A 65 19.59 43.87 7.90
C THR A 65 18.78 43.84 6.62
N ASP A 66 18.48 42.66 6.11
CA ASP A 66 17.84 42.46 4.81
C ASP A 66 16.35 42.14 5.03
N ALA A 67 15.50 42.78 4.22
CA ALA A 67 14.08 42.51 4.18
C ALA A 67 13.80 41.20 3.41
N PRO A 68 12.69 40.49 3.70
CA PRO A 68 12.24 39.39 2.85
C PRO A 68 12.01 39.86 1.41
N VAL A 69 12.15 38.95 0.46
CA VAL A 69 11.87 39.20 -0.95
C VAL A 69 11.00 38.09 -1.53
N TRP A 70 10.29 38.39 -2.61
CA TRP A 70 9.76 37.37 -3.52
C TRP A 70 10.37 37.57 -4.91
N VAL A 71 10.50 36.47 -5.65
CA VAL A 71 11.07 36.42 -7.00
C VAL A 71 9.96 35.97 -7.93
N GLU A 72 9.59 36.85 -8.86
CA GLU A 72 8.52 36.64 -9.84
C GLU A 72 8.95 35.58 -10.85
N ASN A 73 8.16 34.53 -10.96
CA ASN A 73 8.22 33.51 -11.99
C ASN A 73 7.15 33.79 -13.04
N THR A 74 7.52 33.81 -14.32
CA THR A 74 6.57 33.96 -15.43
C THR A 74 6.40 32.64 -16.21
N GLY A 75 6.41 31.52 -15.48
CA GLY A 75 6.26 30.14 -15.97
C GLY A 75 7.49 29.55 -16.68
N ASN A 76 8.52 30.35 -16.96
CA ASN A 76 9.79 29.84 -17.53
C ASN A 76 11.01 30.71 -17.22
N ALA A 77 10.83 31.74 -16.38
CA ALA A 77 11.87 32.73 -16.12
C ALA A 77 11.61 33.47 -14.81
N PHE A 78 12.68 33.63 -14.05
CA PHE A 78 12.72 34.46 -12.85
C PHE A 78 13.13 35.89 -13.22
N THR A 79 12.15 36.76 -13.46
CA THR A 79 12.40 38.03 -14.15
C THR A 79 12.61 39.22 -13.20
N SER A 80 11.99 39.20 -12.03
CA SER A 80 11.99 40.30 -11.05
C SER A 80 12.32 39.82 -9.63
N VAL A 81 12.87 40.70 -8.79
CA VAL A 81 12.97 40.48 -7.34
C VAL A 81 12.34 41.67 -6.61
N HIS A 82 11.31 41.38 -5.83
CA HIS A 82 10.50 42.37 -5.11
C HIS A 82 10.82 42.34 -3.63
N SER A 83 11.08 43.49 -3.03
CA SER A 83 11.31 43.60 -1.58
C SER A 83 10.01 43.73 -0.82
N ILE A 84 9.82 42.91 0.21
CA ILE A 84 8.64 42.91 1.07
C ILE A 84 8.90 43.83 2.26
N ALA A 85 7.99 44.77 2.52
CA ALA A 85 8.11 45.71 3.63
C ALA A 85 7.81 45.05 4.98
N ALA A 86 8.79 44.33 5.53
CA ALA A 86 8.66 43.59 6.77
C ALA A 86 9.69 44.02 7.84
N PRO A 87 9.47 43.74 9.14
CA PRO A 87 10.50 43.90 10.16
C PRO A 87 11.69 42.99 9.85
N ASN A 88 12.88 43.58 9.70
CA ASN A 88 14.11 42.82 9.45
C ASN A 88 14.34 41.77 10.54
N GLY A 89 14.78 40.57 10.17
CA GLY A 89 15.15 39.56 11.14
C GLY A 89 15.38 38.17 10.57
N LEU A 90 15.80 37.27 11.46
CA LEU A 90 16.10 35.89 11.15
C LEU A 90 14.81 35.05 11.15
N ALA A 91 14.05 35.09 10.07
CA ALA A 91 12.97 34.13 9.86
C ALA A 91 13.56 32.72 9.63
N ARG A 92 13.12 31.74 10.42
CA ARG A 92 13.51 30.33 10.21
C ARG A 92 12.48 29.55 9.40
N GLU A 93 11.23 29.98 9.47
CA GLU A 93 10.07 29.40 8.83
C GLU A 93 9.18 30.54 8.34
N MET A 94 8.54 30.30 7.21
CA MET A 94 7.59 31.17 6.53
C MET A 94 6.45 30.28 6.04
N ILE A 95 5.22 30.79 6.07
CA ILE A 95 4.03 30.14 5.55
C ILE A 95 3.29 31.16 4.69
N ALA A 96 2.92 30.75 3.47
CA ALA A 96 2.10 31.54 2.55
C ALA A 96 0.72 30.87 2.43
N ARG A 97 -0.34 31.56 2.87
CA ARG A 97 -1.74 31.09 2.88
C ARG A 97 -2.68 32.29 2.89
N ASP A 98 -3.89 32.12 2.36
CA ASP A 98 -4.95 33.12 2.43
C ASP A 98 -5.60 33.10 3.84
N PHE A 99 -5.22 34.04 4.72
CA PHE A 99 -5.74 34.08 6.10
C PHE A 99 -6.98 34.96 6.25
N ASP A 100 -7.28 35.82 5.27
CA ASP A 100 -8.44 36.71 5.32
C ASP A 100 -9.54 36.42 4.28
N GLY A 101 -9.39 35.30 3.55
CA GLY A 101 -10.40 34.70 2.69
C GLY A 101 -10.65 35.50 1.42
N ASP A 102 -9.70 36.36 1.03
CA ASP A 102 -9.86 37.26 -0.11
C ASP A 102 -9.30 36.70 -1.43
N GLY A 103 -8.65 35.54 -1.36
CA GLY A 103 -8.06 34.83 -2.49
C GLY A 103 -6.57 35.12 -2.69
N ASP A 104 -5.98 36.06 -1.96
CA ASP A 104 -4.56 36.40 -2.05
C ASP A 104 -3.75 35.67 -0.97
N LEU A 105 -2.57 35.16 -1.32
CA LEU A 105 -1.70 34.51 -0.33
C LEU A 105 -1.01 35.55 0.56
N ASP A 106 -1.32 35.50 1.86
CA ASP A 106 -0.66 36.27 2.91
C ASP A 106 0.59 35.57 3.44
N LEU A 107 1.48 36.32 4.10
CA LEU A 107 2.73 35.81 4.63
C LEU A 107 2.79 35.82 6.16
N LEU A 108 2.93 34.64 6.76
CA LEU A 108 3.18 34.43 8.18
C LEU A 108 4.63 34.03 8.43
N PHE A 109 5.33 34.70 9.36
CA PHE A 109 6.68 34.28 9.75
C PHE A 109 7.05 34.63 11.19
N GLY A 110 7.90 33.78 11.76
CA GLY A 110 8.51 33.99 13.08
C GLY A 110 9.82 34.77 12.97
N ASN A 111 9.85 36.01 13.48
CA ASN A 111 11.07 36.81 13.59
C ASN A 111 11.87 36.44 14.85
N ARG A 112 12.98 35.73 14.65
CA ARG A 112 13.88 35.34 15.75
C ARG A 112 14.68 36.50 16.36
N ALA A 113 14.89 37.60 15.63
CA ALA A 113 15.62 38.75 16.17
C ALA A 113 14.78 39.48 17.22
N ASP A 114 13.48 39.63 16.95
CA ASP A 114 12.54 40.31 17.82
C ASP A 114 11.74 39.38 18.75
N ASN A 115 11.89 38.05 18.57
CA ASN A 115 11.11 37.02 19.27
C ASN A 115 9.59 37.25 19.11
N ARG A 116 9.15 37.52 17.88
CA ARG A 116 7.75 37.85 17.56
C ARG A 116 7.31 37.15 16.30
N THR A 117 6.01 36.91 16.19
CA THR A 117 5.38 36.33 14.99
C THR A 117 4.56 37.41 14.30
N PHE A 118 4.75 37.55 12.99
CA PHE A 118 4.11 38.57 12.17
C PHE A 118 3.31 37.94 11.04
N LEU A 119 2.13 38.51 10.79
CA LEU A 119 1.31 38.27 9.60
C LEU A 119 1.36 39.52 8.71
N LEU A 120 1.63 39.33 7.43
CA LEU A 120 1.61 40.37 6.41
C LEU A 120 0.55 40.01 5.40
N ARG A 121 -0.46 40.88 5.25
CA ARG A 121 -1.54 40.64 4.29
C ARG A 121 -1.17 41.10 2.90
N ASN A 122 -1.39 40.28 1.90
CA ASN A 122 -1.35 40.72 0.50
C ASN A 122 -2.59 41.58 0.25
N GLN A 123 -2.47 42.68 -0.50
CA GLN A 123 -3.57 43.66 -0.60
C GLN A 123 -4.09 43.89 -2.01
N ASP A 124 -3.41 43.33 -3.00
CA ASP A 124 -3.64 43.70 -4.38
C ASP A 124 -3.52 42.57 -5.38
N SER A 125 -3.36 41.31 -4.95
CA SER A 125 -3.09 40.18 -5.85
C SER A 125 -1.86 40.40 -6.75
N HIS A 126 -0.93 41.29 -6.40
CA HIS A 126 0.29 41.56 -7.19
C HIS A 126 1.53 41.60 -6.28
N GLY A 127 1.45 40.94 -5.12
CA GLY A 127 2.55 40.84 -4.16
C GLY A 127 2.86 42.12 -3.38
N THR A 128 1.90 43.05 -3.24
CA THR A 128 2.04 44.21 -2.36
C THR A 128 1.48 43.94 -0.96
N PHE A 129 2.38 43.71 -0.02
CA PHE A 129 2.01 43.43 1.37
C PHE A 129 1.73 44.69 2.22
N ALA A 130 0.68 44.60 3.03
CA ALA A 130 0.34 45.55 4.08
C ALA A 130 1.41 45.61 5.18
N GLY A 131 1.26 46.59 6.09
CA GLY A 131 2.08 46.64 7.29
C GLY A 131 1.90 45.40 8.18
N PRO A 132 2.96 44.96 8.89
CA PRO A 132 2.94 43.72 9.67
C PRO A 132 1.97 43.79 10.86
N VAL A 133 1.11 42.77 10.98
CA VAL A 133 0.26 42.52 12.14
C VAL A 133 1.01 41.64 13.13
N LEU A 134 1.07 42.07 14.40
CA LEU A 134 1.72 41.33 15.48
C LEU A 134 0.73 40.36 16.12
N LEU A 135 1.00 39.05 16.02
CA LEU A 135 0.14 38.02 16.61
C LEU A 135 0.54 37.69 18.06
N GLY A 136 1.84 37.65 18.36
CA GLY A 136 2.35 37.25 19.68
C GLY A 136 3.71 37.84 20.03
N ASN A 137 3.99 37.98 21.32
CA ASN A 137 5.24 38.56 21.87
C ASN A 137 6.32 37.52 22.22
N ASP A 138 6.14 36.27 21.80
CA ASP A 138 7.01 35.14 22.16
C ASP A 138 7.66 34.51 20.93
N ARG A 139 8.79 33.84 21.14
CA ARG A 139 9.51 33.13 20.08
C ARG A 139 8.87 31.77 19.79
N SER A 140 8.17 31.70 18.67
CA SER A 140 7.79 30.44 18.02
C SER A 140 8.99 29.81 17.30
N GLU A 141 9.24 28.52 17.53
CA GLU A 141 10.31 27.77 16.83
C GLU A 141 9.77 26.88 15.71
N ALA A 142 8.50 26.51 15.78
CA ALA A 142 7.73 25.83 14.74
C ALA A 142 6.34 26.49 14.65
N ILE A 143 5.82 26.67 13.44
CA ILE A 143 4.48 27.20 13.17
C ILE A 143 3.80 26.31 12.12
N ASN A 144 2.50 26.07 12.25
CA ASN A 144 1.68 25.42 11.23
C ASN A 144 0.27 26.02 11.25
N VAL A 145 -0.49 25.82 10.17
CA VAL A 145 -1.80 26.47 9.97
C VAL A 145 -2.82 25.48 9.41
N GLY A 146 -4.08 25.68 9.74
CA GLY A 146 -5.18 24.81 9.35
C GLY A 146 -6.44 25.14 10.15
N ASP A 147 -7.60 24.72 9.67
CA ASP A 147 -8.86 24.86 10.37
C ASP A 147 -8.89 23.91 11.59
N LEU A 148 -8.82 24.48 12.80
CA LEU A 148 -8.76 23.70 14.05
C LEU A 148 -10.10 23.58 14.76
N ASP A 149 -11.13 24.35 14.40
CA ASP A 149 -12.43 24.28 15.07
C ASP A 149 -13.60 23.91 14.14
N GLY A 150 -13.31 23.74 12.85
CA GLY A 150 -14.21 23.24 11.81
C GLY A 150 -15.14 24.31 11.25
N ASP A 151 -14.78 25.59 11.37
CA ASP A 151 -15.58 26.70 10.86
C ASP A 151 -15.21 27.14 9.43
N GLY A 152 -14.14 26.56 8.87
CA GLY A 152 -13.64 26.82 7.53
C GLY A 152 -12.55 27.89 7.46
N ASP A 153 -12.20 28.53 8.58
CA ASP A 153 -11.21 29.60 8.63
C ASP A 153 -9.81 29.06 9.00
N LEU A 154 -8.75 29.58 8.37
CA LEU A 154 -7.39 29.13 8.68
C LEU A 154 -6.89 29.67 10.02
N ASP A 155 -6.65 28.76 10.97
CA ASP A 155 -6.06 29.08 12.25
C ASP A 155 -4.54 28.95 12.28
N ILE A 156 -3.92 29.50 13.34
CA ILE A 156 -2.48 29.44 13.55
C ILE A 156 -2.14 28.63 14.80
N VAL A 157 -1.31 27.60 14.65
CA VAL A 157 -0.72 26.83 15.75
C VAL A 157 0.77 27.11 15.83
N ALA A 158 1.29 27.33 17.03
CA ALA A 158 2.70 27.65 17.24
C ALA A 158 3.31 26.94 18.45
N ALA A 159 4.53 26.43 18.29
CA ALA A 159 5.30 25.84 19.37
C ALA A 159 6.28 26.86 19.99
N ARG A 160 6.00 27.28 21.22
CA ARG A 160 6.76 28.32 21.94
C ARG A 160 7.96 27.76 22.67
N ARG A 161 9.13 28.32 22.37
CA ARG A 161 10.40 27.92 23.00
C ARG A 161 10.49 28.25 24.48
N ASP A 162 10.00 29.41 24.89
CA ASP A 162 10.32 29.96 26.21
C ASP A 162 9.65 29.19 27.35
N ASN A 163 8.46 28.63 27.09
CA ASN A 163 7.66 27.87 28.05
C ASN A 163 7.39 26.41 27.64
N ASN A 164 7.94 25.95 26.50
CA ASN A 164 7.68 24.61 25.94
C ASN A 164 6.18 24.30 25.82
N THR A 165 5.42 25.22 25.21
CA THR A 165 3.96 25.07 25.04
C THR A 165 3.60 25.09 23.56
N LEU A 166 2.52 24.38 23.23
CA LEU A 166 1.83 24.53 21.95
C LEU A 166 0.63 25.45 22.15
N ILE A 167 0.51 26.46 21.29
CA ILE A 167 -0.56 27.46 21.36
C ILE A 167 -1.32 27.55 20.04
N TRP A 168 -2.57 27.98 20.14
CA TRP A 168 -3.49 28.21 19.03
C TRP A 168 -4.00 29.66 19.06
N TYR A 169 -4.04 30.28 17.89
CA TYR A 169 -4.71 31.54 17.62
C TYR A 169 -5.86 31.26 16.65
N GLU A 170 -7.08 31.37 17.15
CA GLU A 170 -8.34 31.22 16.40
C GLU A 170 -8.54 32.43 15.48
N ASN A 171 -8.86 32.20 14.21
CA ASN A 171 -9.26 33.21 13.25
C ASN A 171 -10.76 33.47 13.38
N LEU A 172 -11.12 34.45 14.20
CA LEU A 172 -12.49 34.61 14.71
C LEU A 172 -13.58 34.90 13.67
N ASP A 173 -13.19 35.29 12.45
CA ASP A 173 -14.11 35.78 11.42
C ASP A 173 -13.65 35.54 9.99
N GLY A 174 -12.66 34.67 9.78
CA GLY A 174 -12.10 34.38 8.47
C GLY A 174 -11.42 35.55 7.78
N SER A 175 -11.32 36.72 8.41
CA SER A 175 -10.73 37.95 7.85
C SER A 175 -9.34 38.23 8.45
N GLY A 176 -8.68 37.19 8.96
CA GLY A 176 -7.41 37.23 9.64
C GLY A 176 -7.44 37.99 10.98
N ASN A 177 -8.61 38.11 11.63
CA ASN A 177 -8.74 38.76 12.94
C ASN A 177 -8.56 37.75 14.07
N PHE A 178 -7.30 37.45 14.37
CA PHE A 178 -6.95 36.44 15.36
C PHE A 178 -7.30 36.83 16.81
N GLY A 179 -7.84 35.85 17.55
CA GLY A 179 -8.13 35.93 18.96
C GLY A 179 -6.89 35.93 19.86
N SER A 180 -7.13 35.84 21.18
CA SER A 180 -6.05 35.66 22.15
C SER A 180 -5.49 34.24 22.11
N GLU A 181 -4.22 34.07 22.50
CA GLU A 181 -3.60 32.74 22.56
C GLU A 181 -4.35 31.75 23.48
N ASN A 182 -4.54 30.54 22.97
CA ASN A 182 -5.05 29.38 23.71
C ASN A 182 -3.92 28.35 23.87
N VAL A 183 -3.64 27.88 25.10
CA VAL A 183 -2.62 26.84 25.33
C VAL A 183 -3.24 25.47 25.11
N ILE A 184 -2.76 24.74 24.11
CA ILE A 184 -3.20 23.38 23.78
C ILE A 184 -2.47 22.35 24.64
N ALA A 185 -1.14 22.47 24.71
CA ALA A 185 -0.30 21.48 25.39
C ALA A 185 0.89 22.15 26.09
N GLU A 186 1.32 21.55 27.20
CA GLU A 186 2.52 21.90 27.93
C GLU A 186 3.60 20.82 27.76
N GLN A 187 4.86 21.15 28.08
CA GLN A 187 6.00 20.24 27.98
C GLN A 187 6.24 19.70 26.57
N VAL A 188 6.03 20.54 25.55
CA VAL A 188 6.19 20.20 24.13
C VAL A 188 7.61 20.47 23.65
N SER A 189 8.17 19.56 22.86
CA SER A 189 9.37 19.78 22.06
C SER A 189 9.05 20.79 20.96
N THR A 190 9.73 21.93 21.00
CA THR A 190 9.33 23.08 20.19
C THR A 190 9.93 23.06 18.77
N LYS A 191 10.37 21.89 18.29
CA LYS A 191 11.20 21.78 17.08
C LYS A 191 10.45 21.34 15.84
N GLY A 192 9.33 20.65 16.02
CA GLY A 192 8.46 20.19 14.95
C GLY A 192 7.20 19.56 15.53
N PHE A 193 6.09 19.81 14.87
CA PHE A 193 4.78 19.20 15.07
C PHE A 193 4.07 19.18 13.70
N ALA A 194 3.03 18.38 13.55
CA ALA A 194 2.21 18.33 12.34
C ALA A 194 0.73 18.54 12.69
N LEU A 195 -0.02 19.10 11.74
CA LEU A 195 -1.47 19.16 11.74
C LEU A 195 -1.95 18.23 10.63
N THR A 196 -2.76 17.24 10.95
CA THR A 196 -3.24 16.25 9.97
C THR A 196 -4.43 15.50 10.55
N ASP A 197 -5.37 15.07 9.71
CA ASP A 197 -6.48 14.21 10.12
C ASP A 197 -5.95 12.76 10.27
N LEU A 198 -5.59 12.39 11.50
CA LEU A 198 -4.88 11.13 11.76
C LEU A 198 -5.84 9.97 11.99
N ASN A 199 -7.09 10.26 12.35
CA ASN A 199 -8.14 9.29 12.62
C ASN A 199 -9.26 9.27 11.57
N SER A 200 -9.11 10.04 10.48
CA SER A 200 -10.05 10.15 9.37
C SER A 200 -11.43 10.65 9.80
N ASP A 201 -11.48 11.53 10.81
CA ASP A 201 -12.74 12.12 11.30
C ASP A 201 -13.08 13.48 10.66
N GLY A 202 -12.22 13.96 9.75
CA GLY A 202 -12.34 15.21 9.01
C GLY A 202 -11.81 16.43 9.75
N ASN A 203 -11.34 16.31 11.00
CA ASN A 203 -10.74 17.40 11.75
C ASN A 203 -9.22 17.25 11.82
N LEU A 204 -8.50 18.37 11.74
CA LEU A 204 -7.05 18.33 11.88
C LEU A 204 -6.66 18.02 13.34
N ASP A 205 -5.98 16.89 13.52
CA ASP A 205 -5.35 16.49 14.76
C ASP A 205 -3.93 17.08 14.88
N ILE A 206 -3.36 17.00 16.08
CA ILE A 206 -2.03 17.55 16.35
C ILE A 206 -1.06 16.44 16.74
N VAL A 207 -0.05 16.20 15.92
CA VAL A 207 1.06 15.29 16.22
C VAL A 207 2.25 16.08 16.75
N TYR A 208 2.71 15.77 17.96
CA TYR A 208 3.88 16.44 18.54
C TYR A 208 4.69 15.51 19.44
N SER A 209 5.83 15.99 19.92
CA SER A 209 6.63 15.27 20.91
C SER A 209 6.77 16.05 22.20
N THR A 210 6.89 15.34 23.32
CA THR A 210 7.17 15.93 24.62
C THR A 210 8.66 16.27 24.77
N VAL A 211 9.00 17.15 25.70
CA VAL A 211 10.40 17.43 26.07
C VAL A 211 11.12 16.20 26.65
N THR A 212 10.37 15.19 27.07
CA THR A 212 10.87 13.89 27.55
C THR A 212 11.07 12.86 26.43
N GLY A 213 10.68 13.17 25.19
CA GLY A 213 10.93 12.34 23.99
C GLY A 213 9.79 11.40 23.60
N GLU A 214 8.61 11.54 24.20
CA GLU A 214 7.41 10.80 23.77
C GLU A 214 6.81 11.47 22.54
N LEU A 215 6.74 10.74 21.43
CA LEU A 215 5.98 11.11 20.24
C LEU A 215 4.53 10.65 20.43
N GLY A 216 3.58 11.53 20.14
CA GLY A 216 2.17 11.21 20.22
C GLY A 216 1.32 12.25 19.51
N TRP A 217 0.01 12.11 19.66
CA TRP A 217 -0.95 13.00 19.04
C TRP A 217 -2.10 13.35 19.98
N ILE A 218 -2.79 14.44 19.71
CA ILE A 218 -4.05 14.80 20.37
C ILE A 218 -5.12 14.88 19.30
N SER A 219 -6.21 14.14 19.52
CA SER A 219 -7.38 14.21 18.65
C SER A 219 -8.13 15.53 18.82
N ASN A 220 -8.48 16.13 17.70
CA ASN A 220 -9.41 17.24 17.61
C ASN A 220 -10.81 16.73 17.32
N GLN A 221 -11.78 17.03 18.17
CA GLN A 221 -13.15 16.52 18.05
C GLN A 221 -14.10 17.52 17.36
N GLY A 222 -13.55 18.61 16.82
CA GLY A 222 -14.28 19.67 16.11
C GLY A 222 -15.24 20.50 16.97
N ALA A 223 -15.81 21.55 16.35
CA ALA A 223 -16.91 22.39 16.87
C ALA A 223 -16.61 23.11 18.21
N GLY A 224 -15.43 23.72 18.33
CA GLY A 224 -15.02 24.50 19.51
C GLY A 224 -14.91 23.67 20.81
N ARG A 225 -14.77 22.35 20.70
CA ARG A 225 -14.57 21.44 21.84
C ARG A 225 -13.11 21.43 22.29
N PRO A 226 -12.85 21.17 23.59
CA PRO A 226 -11.48 21.04 24.05
C PRO A 226 -10.77 19.87 23.36
N MET A 227 -9.52 20.11 22.99
CA MET A 227 -8.57 19.11 22.49
C MET A 227 -8.58 17.86 23.38
N GLY A 228 -8.50 16.68 22.77
CA GLY A 228 -8.50 15.40 23.47
C GLY A 228 -7.29 15.18 24.38
N SER A 229 -7.18 13.98 24.94
CA SER A 229 -5.99 13.60 25.70
C SER A 229 -4.85 13.16 24.78
N PHE A 230 -3.60 13.44 25.17
CA PHE A 230 -2.41 12.96 24.47
C PHE A 230 -2.38 11.43 24.39
N GLN A 231 -2.26 10.93 23.17
CA GLN A 231 -2.15 9.51 22.83
C GLN A 231 -0.71 9.20 22.40
N LEU A 232 -0.10 8.21 23.04
CA LEU A 232 1.30 7.84 22.77
C LEU A 232 1.41 7.05 21.47
N ILE A 233 2.28 7.49 20.57
CA ILE A 233 2.70 6.74 19.37
C ILE A 233 3.97 5.95 19.69
N ALA A 234 4.99 6.64 20.23
CA ALA A 234 6.26 6.02 20.56
C ALA A 234 7.02 6.75 21.67
N ALA A 235 7.65 6.01 22.57
CA ALA A 235 8.59 6.56 23.54
C ALA A 235 10.00 6.57 22.94
N THR A 236 10.54 7.75 22.61
CA THR A 236 11.84 7.88 21.96
C THR A 236 12.85 8.56 22.90
N PRO A 237 14.12 8.14 22.92
CA PRO A 237 15.16 8.86 23.67
C PRO A 237 15.70 10.09 22.92
N TYR A 238 15.02 10.52 21.85
CA TYR A 238 15.52 11.49 20.88
C TYR A 238 14.58 12.69 20.76
N ILE A 239 15.12 13.82 20.28
CA ILE A 239 14.32 15.04 20.07
C ILE A 239 13.78 14.98 18.65
N VAL A 240 12.46 15.05 18.49
CA VAL A 240 11.84 15.20 17.17
C VAL A 240 12.20 16.56 16.60
N ARG A 241 12.64 16.58 15.35
CA ARG A 241 13.07 17.75 14.60
C ARG A 241 12.03 18.22 13.58
N SER A 242 11.27 17.29 13.04
CA SER A 242 10.21 17.49 12.04
C SER A 242 9.32 16.26 12.02
N VAL A 243 8.05 16.46 11.69
CA VAL A 243 7.08 15.41 11.37
C VAL A 243 6.50 15.80 10.01
N SER A 244 6.50 14.88 9.05
CA SER A 244 5.69 14.97 7.84
C SER A 244 4.63 13.89 7.92
N ALA A 245 3.43 14.19 7.45
CA ALA A 245 2.31 13.26 7.51
C ALA A 245 1.69 13.16 6.12
N ASP A 246 1.54 11.93 5.63
CA ASP A 246 0.93 11.61 4.34
C ASP A 246 0.62 10.12 4.28
N ASP A 247 -0.11 9.66 3.28
CA ASP A 247 -0.35 8.22 3.03
C ASP A 247 0.83 7.60 2.26
N PHE A 248 1.88 7.18 2.98
CA PHE A 248 3.09 6.63 2.37
C PHE A 248 2.93 5.18 1.87
N ASN A 249 1.91 4.43 2.29
CA ASN A 249 1.72 3.04 1.83
C ASN A 249 0.50 2.87 0.90
N GLY A 250 -0.25 3.94 0.64
CA GLY A 250 -1.43 3.93 -0.22
C GLY A 250 -2.62 3.19 0.42
N ASP A 251 -2.65 3.04 1.75
CA ASP A 251 -3.71 2.32 2.46
C ASP A 251 -4.92 3.20 2.83
N GLY A 252 -4.84 4.50 2.51
CA GLY A 252 -5.85 5.51 2.79
C GLY A 252 -5.80 6.08 4.21
N ARG A 253 -4.85 5.66 5.05
CA ARG A 253 -4.62 6.20 6.39
C ARG A 253 -3.36 7.07 6.38
N ILE A 254 -3.38 8.14 7.17
CA ILE A 254 -2.24 9.05 7.24
C ILE A 254 -1.13 8.44 8.09
N ASP A 255 0.03 8.24 7.47
CA ASP A 255 1.28 7.81 8.08
C ASP A 255 2.14 9.00 8.54
N LEU A 256 3.23 8.73 9.27
CA LEU A 256 4.14 9.78 9.76
C LEU A 256 5.61 9.50 9.44
N ALA A 257 6.28 10.40 8.73
CA ALA A 257 7.73 10.43 8.59
C ALA A 257 8.35 11.39 9.62
N VAL A 258 9.06 10.84 10.60
CA VAL A 258 9.58 11.59 11.77
C VAL A 258 11.10 11.64 11.75
N ALA A 259 11.64 12.85 11.71
CA ALA A 259 13.07 13.09 11.80
C ALA A 259 13.49 13.30 13.27
N PHE A 260 14.39 12.46 13.77
CA PHE A 260 14.93 12.50 15.14
C PHE A 260 16.37 13.01 15.18
N VAL A 261 16.71 13.74 16.25
CA VAL A 261 18.08 14.14 16.58
C VAL A 261 18.56 13.31 17.77
N ARG A 262 19.62 12.52 17.58
CA ARG A 262 20.24 11.75 18.67
C ARG A 262 21.17 12.64 19.53
N PRO A 263 21.04 12.66 20.86
CA PRO A 263 22.04 13.28 21.73
C PRO A 263 23.40 12.55 21.58
N GLY A 264 24.42 13.23 21.06
CA GLY A 264 25.75 12.64 20.92
C GLY A 264 26.41 12.39 22.27
N THR A 265 27.14 11.28 22.41
CA THR A 265 28.03 11.00 23.57
C THR A 265 29.38 11.73 23.50
N SER A 266 29.59 12.61 22.50
CA SER A 266 30.88 13.24 22.23
C SER A 266 30.82 14.76 22.38
N THR A 267 31.74 15.32 23.17
CA THR A 267 31.87 16.75 23.50
C THR A 267 32.50 17.61 22.38
N THR A 268 32.49 17.14 21.13
CA THR A 268 32.96 17.91 19.97
C THR A 268 31.80 18.11 19.00
N LEU A 269 31.51 19.37 18.69
CA LEU A 269 30.34 19.94 18.00
C LEU A 269 30.01 19.41 16.56
N ASP A 270 30.32 18.17 16.19
CA ASP A 270 30.24 17.75 14.77
C ASP A 270 29.75 16.32 14.48
N THR A 271 29.14 15.60 15.43
CA THR A 271 28.62 14.24 15.16
C THR A 271 27.32 13.90 15.91
N MET A 272 26.25 14.68 15.69
CA MET A 272 24.89 14.23 16.04
C MET A 272 24.27 13.59 14.79
N PHE A 273 23.88 12.33 14.88
CA PHE A 273 23.19 11.63 13.80
C PHE A 273 21.71 12.02 13.81
N CYS A 274 21.16 12.29 12.63
CA CYS A 274 19.72 12.30 12.45
C CYS A 274 19.25 10.96 11.89
N GLU A 275 18.03 10.60 12.25
CA GLU A 275 17.39 9.35 11.87
C GLU A 275 15.97 9.70 11.45
N VAL A 276 15.57 9.24 10.28
CA VAL A 276 14.17 9.32 9.86
C VAL A 276 13.54 7.97 10.12
N VAL A 277 12.40 7.97 10.80
CA VAL A 277 11.57 6.79 11.06
C VAL A 277 10.20 7.08 10.49
N TRP A 278 9.71 6.18 9.66
CA TRP A 278 8.34 6.13 9.20
C TRP A 278 7.52 5.38 10.23
N TYR A 279 6.39 5.93 10.62
CA TYR A 279 5.38 5.28 11.43
C TYR A 279 4.15 5.09 10.55
N ALA A 280 3.97 3.88 10.04
CA ALA A 280 2.79 3.51 9.27
C ALA A 280 1.59 3.41 10.22
N ASN A 281 0.50 4.07 9.89
CA ASN A 281 -0.75 4.14 10.64
C ASN A 281 -1.71 3.08 10.12
N LEU A 282 -1.50 1.84 10.56
CA LEU A 282 -2.36 0.74 10.17
C LEU A 282 -3.61 0.69 11.06
N ALA A 283 -4.61 -0.11 10.70
CA ALA A 283 -5.84 -0.22 11.49
C ALA A 283 -5.65 -0.63 12.97
N ASP A 284 -4.52 -1.24 13.31
CA ASP A 284 -4.16 -1.63 14.68
C ASP A 284 -3.24 -0.63 15.40
N GLY A 285 -2.91 0.49 14.76
CA GLY A 285 -2.10 1.59 15.27
C GLY A 285 -0.77 1.77 14.54
N PHE A 286 0.11 2.57 15.15
CA PHE A 286 1.37 2.97 14.52
C PHE A 286 2.47 1.91 14.59
N HIS A 287 3.05 1.57 13.43
CA HIS A 287 4.21 0.68 13.30
C HIS A 287 5.42 1.44 12.79
N SER A 288 6.51 1.38 13.54
CA SER A 288 7.70 2.14 13.22
C SER A 288 8.71 1.35 12.38
N GLN A 289 9.16 1.96 11.31
CA GLN A 289 10.29 1.50 10.52
C GLN A 289 11.33 2.60 10.33
N LYS A 290 12.60 2.20 10.42
CA LYS A 290 13.69 3.09 10.07
C LYS A 290 13.81 3.27 8.55
N VAL A 291 13.72 4.52 8.09
CA VAL A 291 13.82 4.92 6.68
C VAL A 291 15.26 5.20 6.30
N ALA A 292 15.91 6.15 6.99
CA ALA A 292 17.19 6.67 6.56
C ALA A 292 18.11 7.16 7.68
N TYR A 293 19.41 7.19 7.34
CA TYR A 293 20.41 8.02 8.01
C TYR A 293 20.72 9.20 7.07
N PRO A 294 19.94 10.29 7.13
CA PRO A 294 20.23 11.45 6.29
C PRO A 294 21.65 11.94 6.52
N SER A 295 22.26 12.44 5.45
CA SER A 295 23.66 12.88 5.49
C SER A 295 23.89 14.07 6.43
N ARG A 296 22.81 14.76 6.86
CA ARG A 296 22.82 15.95 7.74
C ARG A 296 21.61 16.03 8.70
N GLN A 297 21.56 17.10 9.50
CA GLN A 297 20.52 17.35 10.50
C GLN A 297 19.30 18.08 9.93
N THR A 298 18.23 17.38 9.55
CA THR A 298 17.30 17.98 8.58
C THR A 298 15.81 17.74 8.91
N PRO A 299 14.92 18.69 8.59
CA PRO A 299 13.51 18.41 8.40
C PRO A 299 13.29 17.61 7.11
N VAL A 300 12.17 16.89 7.07
CA VAL A 300 11.73 16.12 5.91
C VAL A 300 10.44 16.71 5.34
N LEU A 301 10.18 16.45 4.06
CA LEU A 301 8.94 16.80 3.36
C LEU A 301 8.41 15.55 2.68
N ALA A 302 7.11 15.34 2.78
CA ALA A 302 6.36 14.37 2.00
C ALA A 302 5.89 15.08 0.72
N ILE A 303 6.28 14.58 -0.45
CA ILE A 303 5.85 15.06 -1.77
C ILE A 303 6.23 14.02 -2.81
N ASP A 304 5.37 13.79 -3.79
CA ASP A 304 5.69 13.02 -4.99
C ASP A 304 6.78 13.73 -5.79
N MET A 305 8.02 13.22 -5.76
CA MET A 305 9.15 13.90 -6.40
C MET A 305 9.33 13.48 -7.86
N ASP A 306 8.90 12.28 -8.23
CA ASP A 306 9.08 11.76 -9.59
C ASP A 306 7.77 11.63 -10.36
N GLY A 307 6.64 12.06 -9.81
CA GLY A 307 5.36 12.16 -10.51
C GLY A 307 4.68 10.80 -10.76
N ASP A 308 5.09 9.75 -10.06
CA ASP A 308 4.51 8.41 -10.21
C ASP A 308 3.19 8.22 -9.43
N GLY A 309 2.83 9.22 -8.62
CA GLY A 309 1.62 9.27 -7.81
C GLY A 309 1.81 8.81 -6.37
N ASP A 310 3.00 8.35 -5.96
CA ASP A 310 3.33 8.14 -4.55
C ASP A 310 4.11 9.25 -3.90
N VAL A 311 3.98 9.29 -2.58
CA VAL A 311 4.56 10.36 -1.80
C VAL A 311 5.97 9.99 -1.37
N ASP A 312 6.96 10.66 -1.93
CA ASP A 312 8.36 10.52 -1.56
C ASP A 312 8.73 11.31 -0.32
N LEU A 313 9.94 11.02 0.19
CA LEU A 313 10.52 11.78 1.29
C LEU A 313 11.73 12.62 0.87
N VAL A 314 11.58 13.94 0.88
CA VAL A 314 12.64 14.89 0.55
C VAL A 314 13.34 15.40 1.79
N ASN A 315 14.66 15.48 1.71
CA ASN A 315 15.46 16.14 2.73
C ASN A 315 15.53 17.66 2.49
N LYS A 316 14.99 18.48 3.42
CA LYS A 316 14.96 19.96 3.25
C LYS A 316 16.30 20.68 3.42
N THR A 317 17.43 20.01 3.71
CA THR A 317 18.74 20.69 3.81
C THR A 317 19.94 19.94 3.18
N SER A 318 19.72 18.75 2.64
CA SER A 318 20.64 18.06 1.71
C SER A 318 19.94 17.81 0.38
N MET A 319 20.70 17.60 -0.69
CA MET A 319 20.15 17.27 -2.00
C MET A 319 19.88 15.77 -2.10
N GLU A 320 18.97 15.29 -1.27
CA GLU A 320 18.60 13.89 -1.28
C GLU A 320 17.10 13.75 -1.07
N TRP A 321 16.52 12.79 -1.78
CA TRP A 321 15.16 12.32 -1.56
C TRP A 321 15.18 10.79 -1.52
N TYR A 322 14.16 10.22 -0.90
CA TYR A 322 13.99 8.79 -0.72
C TYR A 322 12.71 8.41 -1.45
N GLU A 323 12.88 7.63 -2.50
CA GLU A 323 11.80 7.11 -3.33
C GLU A 323 10.92 6.21 -2.47
N ASN A 324 9.65 6.52 -2.41
CA ASN A 324 8.65 5.59 -1.97
C ASN A 324 8.38 4.62 -3.13
N THR A 325 8.13 3.37 -2.82
CA THR A 325 7.87 2.35 -3.86
C THR A 325 6.59 1.61 -3.53
N HIS A 326 5.69 2.27 -2.79
CA HIS A 326 4.53 1.67 -2.13
C HIS A 326 4.84 0.41 -1.31
N ASP A 327 6.08 0.25 -0.84
CA ASP A 327 6.45 -0.87 0.00
C ASP A 327 6.10 -0.51 1.45
N PRO A 328 5.06 -1.12 2.07
CA PRO A 328 4.64 -0.83 3.46
C PRO A 328 5.74 -1.11 4.50
N LEU A 329 6.86 -1.69 4.06
CA LEU A 329 7.95 -2.15 4.87
C LEU A 329 9.33 -1.66 4.39
N GLN A 330 9.49 -0.73 3.42
CA GLN A 330 10.74 0.00 3.08
C GLN A 330 10.47 1.25 2.20
N PHE A 331 11.20 2.35 2.41
CA PHE A 331 11.42 3.31 1.33
C PHE A 331 12.50 2.73 0.40
N GLY A 332 12.30 2.88 -0.90
CA GLY A 332 13.19 2.41 -1.95
C GLY A 332 14.49 3.21 -2.04
N ARG A 333 14.79 3.71 -3.25
CA ARG A 333 16.10 4.25 -3.57
C ARG A 333 16.34 5.62 -2.93
N GLN A 334 17.54 5.82 -2.38
CA GLN A 334 18.01 7.17 -2.08
C GLN A 334 18.60 7.81 -3.34
N HIS A 335 18.03 8.94 -3.75
CA HIS A 335 18.58 9.80 -4.79
C HIS A 335 19.43 10.89 -4.16
N VAL A 336 20.61 11.16 -4.72
CA VAL A 336 21.53 12.19 -4.21
C VAL A 336 22.07 13.01 -5.37
N LEU A 337 21.73 14.31 -5.41
CA LEU A 337 22.28 15.20 -6.44
C LEU A 337 23.66 15.67 -5.99
N THR A 338 24.67 15.27 -6.75
CA THR A 338 26.08 15.56 -6.49
C THR A 338 26.63 16.60 -7.48
N GLY A 339 27.72 17.29 -7.12
CA GLY A 339 28.38 18.25 -8.02
C GLY A 339 28.02 19.73 -7.85
N TYR A 340 27.11 20.05 -6.92
CA TYR A 340 26.62 21.40 -6.68
C TYR A 340 26.97 21.90 -5.25
N GLN A 341 27.12 23.22 -5.05
CA GLN A 341 27.52 23.82 -3.76
C GLN A 341 26.36 24.51 -3.06
N PHE A 342 25.84 23.92 -1.99
CA PHE A 342 24.66 24.44 -1.28
C PHE A 342 24.95 24.94 0.13
N ASP A 343 24.15 25.91 0.57
CA ASP A 343 24.16 26.37 1.95
C ASP A 343 23.37 25.41 2.86
N PRO A 344 24.02 24.72 3.81
CA PRO A 344 23.33 23.78 4.68
C PRO A 344 22.55 24.43 5.81
N THR A 345 22.65 25.75 5.93
CA THR A 345 21.91 26.48 6.94
C THR A 345 20.55 26.93 6.41
N SER A 346 20.32 26.92 5.10
CA SER A 346 19.07 27.35 4.47
C SER A 346 18.09 26.19 4.33
N THR A 347 16.79 26.48 4.37
CA THR A 347 15.77 25.53 3.89
C THR A 347 15.78 25.50 2.38
N ARG A 348 15.09 24.51 1.83
CA ARG A 348 14.86 24.32 0.40
C ARG A 348 13.37 24.33 0.15
N ALA A 349 13.02 24.69 -1.07
CA ALA A 349 11.69 24.55 -1.59
C ALA A 349 11.71 23.55 -2.76
N VAL A 350 10.59 22.88 -2.92
CA VAL A 350 10.30 22.02 -4.06
C VAL A 350 8.90 22.38 -4.54
N ALA A 351 8.73 22.47 -5.84
CA ALA A 351 7.50 22.81 -6.55
C ALA A 351 7.76 22.60 -8.04
N ASP A 352 6.71 22.44 -8.83
CA ASP A 352 6.76 22.64 -10.27
C ASP A 352 6.94 24.14 -10.55
N LEU A 353 8.04 24.52 -11.20
CA LEU A 353 8.42 25.94 -11.42
C LEU A 353 8.42 26.34 -12.89
N ASP A 354 8.24 25.39 -13.80
CA ASP A 354 8.06 25.65 -15.23
C ASP A 354 6.77 25.05 -15.81
N ASP A 355 5.85 24.65 -14.92
CA ASP A 355 4.51 24.15 -15.20
C ASP A 355 4.52 22.94 -16.14
N ASP A 356 5.56 22.11 -16.01
CA ASP A 356 5.75 20.90 -16.81
C ASP A 356 5.14 19.64 -16.14
N GLY A 357 4.67 19.78 -14.90
CA GLY A 357 4.04 18.75 -14.09
C GLY A 357 5.01 18.01 -13.17
N ASP A 358 6.32 18.24 -13.32
CA ASP A 358 7.35 17.56 -12.53
C ASP A 358 7.86 18.46 -11.39
N VAL A 359 8.26 17.85 -10.27
CA VAL A 359 8.70 18.60 -9.09
C VAL A 359 10.17 19.02 -9.22
N ASP A 360 10.39 20.33 -9.20
CA ASP A 360 11.73 20.92 -9.19
C ASP A 360 12.27 21.18 -7.80
N MET A 361 13.57 21.49 -7.71
CA MET A 361 14.20 21.89 -6.46
C MET A 361 14.89 23.25 -6.52
N ILE A 362 14.61 24.09 -5.52
CA ILE A 362 15.30 25.37 -5.28
C ILE A 362 16.16 25.27 -4.03
N SER A 363 17.41 25.73 -4.14
CA SER A 363 18.36 25.70 -3.03
C SER A 363 19.26 26.93 -3.00
N ALA A 364 19.60 27.39 -1.80
CA ALA A 364 20.56 28.47 -1.61
C ALA A 364 21.99 28.03 -1.98
N VAL A 365 22.70 28.87 -2.73
CA VAL A 365 24.11 28.62 -3.06
C VAL A 365 24.99 28.94 -1.84
N PHE A 366 25.96 28.06 -1.54
CA PHE A 366 26.79 28.17 -0.32
C PHE A 366 27.47 29.54 -0.21
N ARG A 367 27.15 30.29 0.86
CA ARG A 367 27.71 31.63 1.14
C ARG A 367 27.59 32.62 -0.03
N SER A 368 26.51 32.51 -0.80
CA SER A 368 26.16 33.42 -1.89
C SER A 368 24.87 34.18 -1.60
N SER A 369 24.61 35.22 -2.38
CA SER A 369 23.31 35.90 -2.50
C SER A 369 22.56 35.40 -3.74
N SER A 370 22.54 34.08 -3.95
CA SER A 370 21.90 33.48 -5.10
C SER A 370 21.22 32.16 -4.74
N LEU A 371 20.22 31.81 -5.54
CA LEU A 371 19.55 30.51 -5.53
C LEU A 371 19.95 29.72 -6.77
N ASP A 372 19.93 28.41 -6.66
CA ASP A 372 19.92 27.50 -7.79
C ASP A 372 18.55 26.86 -7.89
N TRP A 373 17.88 27.12 -9.01
CA TRP A 373 16.77 26.31 -9.50
C TRP A 373 17.36 25.14 -10.29
N LEU A 374 16.94 23.94 -9.90
CA LEU A 374 17.35 22.68 -10.49
C LEU A 374 16.10 22.00 -11.00
N ASN A 375 15.86 22.11 -12.31
CA ASN A 375 14.81 21.31 -12.93
C ASN A 375 15.32 19.87 -13.03
N LEU A 376 14.64 18.98 -12.32
CA LEU A 376 15.02 17.59 -12.15
C LEU A 376 14.62 16.74 -13.38
N PHE A 377 13.53 17.11 -14.04
CA PHE A 377 12.92 16.42 -15.17
C PHE A 377 12.58 17.41 -16.32
N PRO A 378 13.58 17.99 -17.00
CA PRO A 378 13.39 19.14 -17.89
C PRO A 378 12.71 18.85 -19.24
N GLU A 379 12.20 17.64 -19.39
CA GLU A 379 11.27 17.26 -20.45
C GLU A 379 10.05 16.72 -19.69
N PRO A 380 8.84 17.31 -19.85
CA PRO A 380 7.67 16.90 -19.08
C PRO A 380 7.47 15.40 -19.17
N LYS A 381 7.22 14.72 -18.04
CA LYS A 381 6.73 13.32 -18.00
C LYS A 381 5.38 13.19 -18.72
N GLN A 382 5.39 13.23 -20.05
CA GLN A 382 4.23 12.90 -20.85
C GLN A 382 4.08 11.38 -20.90
N VAL A 383 3.06 10.87 -20.22
CA VAL A 383 2.61 9.49 -20.42
C VAL A 383 2.13 9.34 -21.86
N ASN A 384 2.95 8.74 -22.71
CA ASN A 384 2.56 8.51 -24.10
C ASN A 384 1.60 7.33 -24.17
N GLU A 385 0.34 7.61 -24.51
CA GLU A 385 -0.67 6.57 -24.73
C GLU A 385 -0.48 5.92 -26.12
N ILE A 386 -0.23 4.62 -26.13
CA ILE A 386 -0.07 3.79 -27.33
C ILE A 386 -1.18 2.74 -27.37
N VAL A 387 -2.09 2.86 -28.32
CA VAL A 387 -3.24 1.95 -28.44
C VAL A 387 -2.92 0.80 -29.39
N VAL A 388 -2.98 -0.44 -28.89
CA VAL A 388 -2.91 -1.66 -29.68
C VAL A 388 -4.28 -1.92 -30.32
N ASP A 389 -4.32 -2.02 -31.66
CA ASP A 389 -5.57 -2.15 -32.44
C ASP A 389 -5.64 -3.43 -33.29
N THR A 390 -4.68 -4.33 -33.13
CA THR A 390 -4.63 -5.59 -33.87
C THR A 390 -4.12 -6.76 -33.03
N ILE A 391 -4.72 -7.94 -33.24
CA ILE A 391 -4.26 -9.20 -32.64
C ILE A 391 -3.05 -9.81 -33.35
N GLN A 392 -2.57 -9.19 -34.43
CA GLN A 392 -1.44 -9.71 -35.18
C GLN A 392 -0.14 -9.39 -34.44
N ASP A 393 0.73 -10.39 -34.28
CA ASP A 393 2.10 -10.17 -33.85
C ASP A 393 2.96 -9.78 -35.07
N SER A 394 3.28 -8.49 -35.19
CA SER A 394 3.89 -7.88 -36.39
C SER A 394 4.97 -6.87 -36.01
N LEU A 395 5.78 -6.48 -36.99
CA LEU A 395 6.76 -5.39 -36.92
C LEU A 395 6.72 -4.54 -38.21
N ILE A 396 5.61 -4.63 -38.94
CA ILE A 396 5.45 -3.98 -40.25
C ILE A 396 5.01 -2.53 -40.00
N GLN A 397 5.98 -1.62 -39.99
CA GLN A 397 5.72 -0.19 -39.85
C GLN A 397 4.79 0.35 -40.95
N ASN A 398 3.91 1.28 -40.58
CA ASN A 398 3.01 2.04 -41.46
C ASN A 398 1.96 1.20 -42.22
N ASP A 399 1.56 0.05 -41.70
CA ASP A 399 0.43 -0.73 -42.25
C ASP A 399 -0.95 -0.22 -41.79
N GLY A 400 -0.96 0.84 -40.97
CA GLY A 400 -2.16 1.47 -40.44
C GLY A 400 -2.74 0.77 -39.21
N LYS A 401 -1.97 -0.14 -38.59
CA LYS A 401 -2.29 -0.83 -37.35
C LYS A 401 -1.10 -0.74 -36.39
N THR A 402 -1.36 -1.00 -35.11
CA THR A 402 -0.36 -1.05 -34.06
C THR A 402 -0.50 -2.37 -33.31
N SER A 403 0.46 -3.27 -33.49
CA SER A 403 0.54 -4.51 -32.73
C SER A 403 1.16 -4.29 -31.35
N LEU A 404 0.92 -5.22 -30.41
CA LEU A 404 1.54 -5.17 -29.08
C LEU A 404 3.07 -5.10 -29.13
N ARG A 405 3.69 -5.81 -30.08
CA ARG A 405 5.15 -5.78 -30.24
C ARG A 405 5.66 -4.44 -30.75
N GLU A 406 4.91 -3.79 -31.63
CA GLU A 406 5.24 -2.44 -32.10
C GLU A 406 5.08 -1.41 -30.97
N ALA A 407 4.02 -1.54 -30.16
CA ALA A 407 3.79 -0.68 -29.01
C ALA A 407 4.92 -0.79 -27.98
N ILE A 408 5.34 -2.02 -27.63
CA ILE A 408 6.49 -2.24 -26.73
C ILE A 408 7.76 -1.62 -27.31
N ARG A 409 8.03 -1.80 -28.60
CA ARG A 409 9.21 -1.20 -29.24
C ARG A 409 9.19 0.33 -29.27
N ALA A 410 8.02 0.92 -29.37
CA ALA A 410 7.87 2.37 -29.30
C ALA A 410 8.23 2.86 -27.89
N ALA A 411 7.74 2.17 -26.85
CA ALA A 411 8.09 2.48 -25.47
C ALA A 411 9.59 2.29 -25.17
N GLU A 412 10.20 1.21 -25.68
CA GLU A 412 11.65 0.97 -25.54
C GLU A 412 12.53 2.01 -26.25
N ALA A 413 11.96 2.82 -27.15
CA ALA A 413 12.67 3.86 -27.87
C ALA A 413 12.52 5.25 -27.24
N SER A 414 11.67 5.39 -26.22
CA SER A 414 11.39 6.64 -25.51
C SER A 414 11.98 6.63 -24.10
N THR A 415 12.33 7.80 -23.58
CA THR A 415 12.66 8.02 -22.16
C THR A 415 11.47 8.55 -21.36
N SER A 416 10.32 8.76 -22.00
CA SER A 416 9.06 9.07 -21.33
C SER A 416 8.50 7.85 -20.62
N ASP A 417 7.59 8.08 -19.68
CA ASP A 417 6.69 7.05 -19.22
C ASP A 417 5.66 6.74 -20.32
N ASP A 418 5.29 5.48 -20.47
CA ASP A 418 4.46 5.01 -21.58
C ASP A 418 3.30 4.15 -21.06
N ARG A 419 2.13 4.31 -21.68
CA ARG A 419 0.96 3.49 -21.40
C ARG A 419 0.46 2.81 -22.67
N ILE A 420 0.54 1.48 -22.68
CA ILE A 420 0.01 0.63 -23.73
C ILE A 420 -1.38 0.14 -23.34
N SER A 421 -2.40 0.56 -24.08
CA SER A 421 -3.77 0.07 -23.94
C SER A 421 -4.22 -0.72 -25.17
N PHE A 422 -5.42 -1.31 -25.10
CA PHE A 422 -5.98 -2.12 -26.18
C PHE A 422 -7.33 -1.58 -26.61
N ASP A 423 -7.51 -1.46 -27.93
CA ASP A 423 -8.79 -1.08 -28.52
C ASP A 423 -9.87 -2.12 -28.15
N LYS A 424 -11.09 -1.64 -27.84
CA LYS A 424 -12.22 -2.49 -27.43
C LYS A 424 -12.59 -3.55 -28.46
N SER A 425 -12.25 -3.35 -29.73
CA SER A 425 -12.45 -4.35 -30.80
C SER A 425 -11.63 -5.63 -30.60
N LEU A 426 -10.61 -5.61 -29.73
CA LEU A 426 -9.80 -6.77 -29.41
C LEU A 426 -10.39 -7.66 -28.31
N ASN A 427 -11.51 -7.27 -27.68
CA ASN A 427 -12.19 -8.06 -26.66
C ASN A 427 -12.64 -9.43 -27.20
N GLY A 428 -12.35 -10.49 -26.47
CA GLY A 428 -12.48 -11.89 -26.88
C GLY A 428 -11.36 -12.39 -27.81
N GLY A 429 -10.36 -11.56 -28.09
CA GLY A 429 -9.26 -11.85 -29.02
C GLY A 429 -8.10 -12.65 -28.41
N THR A 430 -7.24 -13.18 -29.29
CA THR A 430 -5.98 -13.82 -28.90
C THR A 430 -4.84 -13.27 -29.75
N ILE A 431 -3.86 -12.64 -29.10
CA ILE A 431 -2.59 -12.22 -29.71
C ILE A 431 -1.67 -13.44 -29.73
N ARG A 432 -1.48 -14.05 -30.90
CA ARG A 432 -0.58 -15.20 -31.06
C ARG A 432 0.81 -14.72 -31.41
N LEU A 433 1.80 -15.06 -30.57
CA LEU A 433 3.19 -14.67 -30.77
C LEU A 433 3.85 -15.55 -31.84
N VAL A 434 3.96 -15.03 -33.05
CA VAL A 434 4.62 -15.72 -34.18
C VAL A 434 6.07 -15.29 -34.37
N LEU A 435 6.48 -14.20 -33.72
CA LEU A 435 7.84 -13.65 -33.75
C LEU A 435 8.66 -14.00 -32.50
N GLY A 436 8.10 -14.82 -31.59
CA GLY A 436 8.74 -15.26 -30.35
C GLY A 436 8.45 -14.36 -29.16
N GLU A 437 9.32 -14.42 -28.15
CA GLU A 437 9.19 -13.74 -26.85
C GLU A 437 9.00 -12.22 -27.00
N LEU A 438 8.11 -11.65 -26.18
CA LEU A 438 8.02 -10.20 -25.96
C LEU A 438 9.10 -9.81 -24.95
N VAL A 439 10.18 -9.20 -25.44
CA VAL A 439 11.20 -8.59 -24.57
C VAL A 439 10.72 -7.20 -24.20
N VAL A 440 10.74 -6.88 -22.90
CA VAL A 440 10.32 -5.60 -22.35
C VAL A 440 11.49 -5.00 -21.58
N ASN A 441 12.01 -3.90 -22.10
CA ASN A 441 13.16 -3.18 -21.54
C ASN A 441 13.05 -1.67 -21.81
N PRO A 442 12.05 -1.00 -21.19
CA PRO A 442 11.80 0.42 -21.43
C PRO A 442 12.91 1.30 -20.85
N LEU A 443 12.96 2.58 -21.24
CA LEU A 443 13.88 3.56 -20.66
C LEU A 443 13.23 4.45 -19.60
N GLY A 444 11.91 4.63 -19.65
CA GLY A 444 11.04 5.14 -18.57
C GLY A 444 10.07 4.05 -18.07
N ASP A 445 9.08 4.41 -17.27
CA ASP A 445 8.11 3.45 -16.74
C ASP A 445 7.10 3.02 -17.80
N LEU A 446 6.62 1.78 -17.70
CA LEU A 446 5.76 1.19 -18.72
C LEU A 446 4.56 0.48 -18.11
N GLN A 447 3.36 0.96 -18.46
CA GLN A 447 2.10 0.30 -18.12
C GLN A 447 1.50 -0.41 -19.34
N ILE A 448 1.25 -1.71 -19.23
CA ILE A 448 0.53 -2.50 -20.24
C ILE A 448 -0.83 -2.89 -19.65
N VAL A 449 -1.89 -2.18 -20.05
CA VAL A 449 -3.22 -2.27 -19.45
C VAL A 449 -4.21 -2.94 -20.40
N GLY A 450 -4.45 -4.22 -20.15
CA GLY A 450 -5.43 -5.02 -20.89
C GLY A 450 -6.89 -4.74 -20.52
N PRO A 451 -7.84 -5.17 -21.37
CA PRO A 451 -9.27 -4.95 -21.14
C PRO A 451 -9.88 -5.88 -20.07
N GLY A 452 -9.07 -6.71 -19.41
CA GLY A 452 -9.46 -7.72 -18.43
C GLY A 452 -8.97 -9.12 -18.83
N ALA A 453 -8.52 -9.93 -17.87
CA ALA A 453 -7.90 -11.23 -18.16
C ALA A 453 -8.83 -12.24 -18.85
N GLY A 454 -10.15 -12.10 -18.68
CA GLY A 454 -11.13 -12.89 -19.43
C GLY A 454 -11.38 -12.40 -20.86
N ALA A 455 -10.92 -11.19 -21.21
CA ALA A 455 -11.21 -10.52 -22.47
C ALA A 455 -10.07 -10.60 -23.49
N LEU A 456 -8.80 -10.69 -23.07
CA LEU A 456 -7.68 -10.76 -24.02
C LEU A 456 -6.63 -11.79 -23.58
N THR A 457 -6.22 -12.64 -24.52
CA THR A 457 -5.16 -13.65 -24.30
C THR A 457 -3.92 -13.36 -25.15
N ILE A 458 -2.74 -13.42 -24.54
CA ILE A 458 -1.43 -13.44 -25.20
C ILE A 458 -0.93 -14.88 -25.16
N ASP A 459 -0.71 -15.47 -26.34
CA ASP A 459 -0.50 -16.91 -26.51
C ASP A 459 0.80 -17.17 -27.29
N ALA A 460 1.74 -17.90 -26.68
CA ALA A 460 3.02 -18.29 -27.29
C ALA A 460 2.99 -19.66 -27.98
N SER A 461 1.83 -20.33 -28.06
CA SER A 461 1.74 -21.65 -28.69
C SER A 461 2.11 -21.59 -30.19
N ALA A 462 3.11 -22.38 -30.57
CA ALA A 462 3.57 -22.45 -31.96
C ALA A 462 2.50 -23.15 -32.82
N ASN A 463 1.97 -22.45 -33.83
CA ASN A 463 1.24 -23.09 -34.92
C ASN A 463 2.21 -23.85 -35.84
N ASP A 464 2.62 -25.07 -35.50
CA ASP A 464 3.14 -26.01 -36.51
C ASP A 464 2.55 -27.43 -36.38
N PRO A 465 1.61 -27.81 -37.25
CA PRO A 465 1.06 -29.17 -37.32
C PRO A 465 1.95 -30.16 -38.10
N THR A 466 3.21 -29.85 -38.42
CA THR A 466 4.09 -30.78 -39.14
C THR A 466 4.97 -31.63 -38.21
N PRO A 467 4.90 -32.97 -38.31
CA PRO A 467 5.54 -33.87 -37.36
C PRO A 467 6.96 -34.23 -37.82
N GLN A 468 7.87 -33.28 -37.98
CA GLN A 468 9.32 -33.57 -38.05
C GLN A 468 10.10 -32.31 -37.63
N ILE A 469 10.76 -32.41 -36.45
CA ILE A 469 11.68 -31.46 -35.79
C ILE A 469 10.93 -30.24 -35.19
N LYS A 470 10.87 -29.99 -33.87
CA LYS A 470 11.94 -30.04 -32.84
C LYS A 470 11.40 -30.17 -31.40
N GLN A 471 12.07 -30.98 -30.58
CA GLN A 471 12.34 -30.59 -29.18
C GLN A 471 13.22 -29.33 -29.26
N GLY A 472 12.74 -28.17 -28.79
CA GLY A 472 13.59 -26.98 -28.69
C GLY A 472 13.08 -25.63 -29.22
N ASP A 473 11.85 -25.50 -29.74
CA ASP A 473 11.39 -24.23 -30.37
C ASP A 473 10.28 -23.48 -29.61
N GLY A 474 9.98 -23.83 -28.36
CA GLY A 474 8.94 -23.12 -27.63
C GLY A 474 9.46 -21.84 -26.96
N SER A 475 8.67 -20.78 -27.15
CA SER A 475 9.02 -19.42 -26.75
C SER A 475 8.39 -19.10 -25.40
N ARG A 476 9.11 -18.37 -24.55
CA ARG A 476 8.54 -17.63 -23.44
C ARG A 476 7.55 -16.59 -23.95
N VAL A 477 6.55 -16.20 -23.16
CA VAL A 477 5.64 -15.11 -23.54
C VAL A 477 6.30 -13.75 -23.32
N VAL A 478 6.71 -13.43 -22.09
CA VAL A 478 7.24 -12.11 -21.70
C VAL A 478 8.55 -12.24 -20.93
N ALA A 479 9.54 -11.42 -21.27
CA ALA A 479 10.73 -11.20 -20.44
C ALA A 479 10.95 -9.72 -20.14
N VAL A 480 10.87 -9.38 -18.86
CA VAL A 480 11.24 -8.07 -18.33
C VAL A 480 12.73 -8.09 -18.00
N ARG A 481 13.52 -7.30 -18.72
CA ARG A 481 14.99 -7.32 -18.65
C ARG A 481 15.62 -6.02 -18.18
N SER A 482 14.83 -5.02 -17.80
CA SER A 482 15.36 -3.74 -17.33
C SER A 482 16.30 -3.96 -16.15
N ASP A 483 17.56 -3.54 -16.30
CA ASP A 483 18.56 -3.45 -15.25
C ASP A 483 18.62 -2.03 -14.64
N LYS A 484 17.71 -1.17 -15.06
CA LYS A 484 17.44 0.17 -14.56
C LYS A 484 16.25 0.14 -13.60
N ASP A 485 16.13 1.15 -12.76
CA ASP A 485 15.02 1.33 -11.81
C ASP A 485 13.75 1.81 -12.56
N THR A 486 13.36 1.12 -13.64
CA THR A 486 12.12 1.40 -14.38
C THR A 486 11.07 0.39 -13.98
N HIS A 487 9.88 0.85 -13.62
CA HIS A 487 8.76 0.02 -13.24
C HIS A 487 7.97 -0.46 -14.45
N VAL A 488 7.71 -1.76 -14.53
CA VAL A 488 6.85 -2.35 -15.55
C VAL A 488 5.58 -2.88 -14.89
N VAL A 489 4.43 -2.35 -15.29
CA VAL A 489 3.12 -2.83 -14.84
C VAL A 489 2.45 -3.59 -15.96
N ILE A 490 2.00 -4.81 -15.70
CA ILE A 490 1.17 -5.59 -16.64
C ILE A 490 -0.13 -5.94 -15.96
N SER A 491 -1.25 -5.53 -16.56
CA SER A 491 -2.57 -5.79 -16.01
C SER A 491 -3.61 -6.24 -17.02
N GLY A 492 -4.65 -6.93 -16.55
CA GLY A 492 -5.86 -7.17 -17.33
C GLY A 492 -5.69 -8.06 -18.57
N VAL A 493 -4.76 -9.01 -18.56
CA VAL A 493 -4.53 -9.95 -19.68
C VAL A 493 -4.39 -11.40 -19.19
N SER A 494 -4.66 -12.37 -20.07
CA SER A 494 -4.28 -13.78 -19.84
C SER A 494 -3.04 -14.16 -20.65
N ILE A 495 -2.10 -14.88 -20.05
CA ILE A 495 -0.81 -15.29 -20.61
C ILE A 495 -0.74 -16.82 -20.66
N THR A 496 -0.48 -17.40 -21.83
CA THR A 496 -0.54 -18.87 -22.01
C THR A 496 0.34 -19.40 -23.14
N GLY A 497 0.46 -20.73 -23.20
CA GLY A 497 0.96 -21.46 -24.37
C GLY A 497 2.48 -21.49 -24.52
N ALA A 498 3.23 -20.98 -23.55
CA ALA A 498 4.69 -21.05 -23.59
C ALA A 498 5.21 -22.44 -23.24
N ASP A 499 6.29 -22.85 -23.90
CA ASP A 499 6.94 -24.16 -23.73
C ASP A 499 8.46 -23.99 -23.83
N VAL A 500 9.13 -23.66 -22.73
CA VAL A 500 10.53 -23.19 -22.77
C VAL A 500 11.50 -24.37 -22.55
N PRO A 501 12.25 -24.82 -23.57
CA PRO A 501 13.07 -26.01 -23.49
C PRO A 501 14.49 -25.74 -22.95
N PHE A 502 15.21 -26.80 -22.58
CA PHE A 502 16.58 -26.74 -22.07
C PHE A 502 17.52 -25.99 -23.03
N GLY A 503 18.15 -24.92 -22.53
CA GLY A 503 18.99 -24.04 -23.33
C GLY A 503 19.44 -22.80 -22.57
N THR A 504 19.58 -21.66 -23.26
CA THR A 504 20.03 -20.38 -22.68
C THR A 504 18.91 -19.55 -22.03
N LEU A 505 17.67 -20.04 -22.06
CA LEU A 505 16.45 -19.34 -21.62
C LEU A 505 15.58 -20.24 -20.74
N ASP A 506 16.15 -21.26 -20.07
CA ASP A 506 15.41 -22.36 -19.44
C ASP A 506 14.41 -21.91 -18.36
N ASP A 507 14.63 -20.77 -17.70
CA ASP A 507 13.77 -20.30 -16.60
C ASP A 507 12.58 -19.43 -17.05
N GLY A 508 11.42 -19.54 -16.38
CA GLY A 508 10.26 -18.69 -16.61
C GLY A 508 9.49 -19.08 -17.87
N GLY A 509 8.46 -19.93 -17.72
CA GLY A 509 7.66 -20.38 -18.86
C GLY A 509 6.85 -19.24 -19.46
N ALA A 510 5.98 -18.60 -18.68
CA ALA A 510 5.22 -17.45 -19.13
C ALA A 510 6.00 -16.13 -18.99
N VAL A 511 6.48 -15.87 -17.77
CA VAL A 511 7.12 -14.60 -17.39
C VAL A 511 8.51 -14.87 -16.84
N PHE A 512 9.47 -14.08 -17.30
CA PHE A 512 10.81 -14.01 -16.74
C PHE A 512 11.12 -12.57 -16.33
N ASN A 513 11.41 -12.35 -15.05
CA ASN A 513 11.70 -11.04 -14.50
C ASN A 513 13.13 -10.92 -13.96
N ARG A 514 13.84 -9.89 -14.44
CA ARG A 514 15.12 -9.40 -13.89
C ARG A 514 15.06 -7.94 -13.41
N GLY A 515 13.98 -7.21 -13.71
CA GLY A 515 13.77 -5.82 -13.33
C GLY A 515 12.73 -5.67 -12.22
N TRP A 516 12.03 -4.54 -12.19
CA TRP A 516 10.88 -4.31 -11.31
C TRP A 516 9.59 -4.52 -12.10
N LEU A 517 8.76 -5.46 -11.66
CA LEU A 517 7.53 -5.86 -12.34
C LEU A 517 6.35 -5.94 -11.35
N SER A 518 5.24 -5.28 -11.66
CA SER A 518 3.98 -5.49 -10.96
C SER A 518 2.94 -6.13 -11.90
N LEU A 519 2.27 -7.18 -11.42
CA LEU A 519 1.23 -7.91 -12.12
C LEU A 519 -0.11 -7.72 -11.40
N HIS A 520 -1.12 -7.21 -12.10
CA HIS A 520 -2.46 -6.97 -11.53
C HIS A 520 -3.59 -7.54 -12.37
N ASN A 521 -4.50 -8.32 -11.78
CA ASN A 521 -5.65 -8.87 -12.51
C ASN A 521 -5.23 -9.65 -13.78
N VAL A 522 -4.17 -10.46 -13.66
CA VAL A 522 -3.59 -11.27 -14.75
C VAL A 522 -3.89 -12.76 -14.52
N VAL A 523 -4.08 -13.51 -15.60
CA VAL A 523 -4.19 -14.99 -15.55
C VAL A 523 -3.05 -15.64 -16.31
N ILE A 524 -2.11 -16.26 -15.60
CA ILE A 524 -0.97 -17.02 -16.17
C ILE A 524 -1.31 -18.51 -16.12
N LYS A 525 -1.53 -19.13 -17.30
CA LYS A 525 -1.98 -20.52 -17.35
C LYS A 525 -1.35 -21.39 -18.43
N GLY A 526 -1.13 -22.66 -18.12
CA GLY A 526 -0.77 -23.68 -19.11
C GLY A 526 0.58 -23.43 -19.78
N ASN A 527 1.57 -22.93 -19.02
CA ASN A 527 2.93 -22.69 -19.50
C ASN A 527 3.90 -23.75 -18.97
N HIS A 528 4.99 -23.98 -19.70
CA HIS A 528 6.01 -24.96 -19.35
C HIS A 528 7.43 -24.35 -19.42
N ALA A 529 8.31 -24.79 -18.51
CA ALA A 529 9.73 -24.45 -18.53
C ALA A 529 10.62 -25.61 -18.05
N ASP A 530 11.64 -25.96 -18.83
CA ASP A 530 12.65 -26.97 -18.46
C ASP A 530 13.58 -26.47 -17.33
N GLY A 531 13.68 -25.15 -17.12
CA GLY A 531 14.42 -24.49 -16.02
C GLY A 531 13.57 -24.36 -14.76
N ASP A 532 13.71 -23.27 -14.00
CA ASP A 532 12.87 -22.92 -12.84
C ASP A 532 11.71 -22.00 -13.26
N GLY A 533 10.55 -22.07 -12.58
CA GLY A 533 9.44 -21.13 -12.78
C GLY A 533 8.56 -21.47 -13.98
N GLY A 534 7.68 -22.46 -13.84
CA GLY A 534 6.80 -22.89 -14.94
C GLY A 534 5.84 -21.77 -15.41
N GLY A 535 5.29 -20.99 -14.48
CA GLY A 535 4.56 -19.77 -14.78
C GLY A 535 5.48 -18.55 -14.78
N ILE A 536 6.06 -18.24 -13.62
CA ILE A 536 6.88 -17.06 -13.38
C ILE A 536 8.25 -17.48 -12.84
N TYR A 537 9.30 -16.89 -13.39
CA TYR A 537 10.61 -16.85 -12.76
C TYR A 537 10.99 -15.40 -12.42
N ASN A 538 11.32 -15.15 -11.15
CA ASN A 538 11.75 -13.86 -10.65
C ASN A 538 13.18 -13.87 -10.11
N SER A 539 13.96 -12.89 -10.58
CA SER A 539 15.30 -12.55 -10.08
C SER A 539 15.48 -11.04 -9.82
N GLY A 540 14.44 -10.24 -10.09
CA GLY A 540 14.36 -8.82 -9.75
C GLY A 540 13.37 -8.57 -8.60
N ILE A 541 12.61 -7.48 -8.65
CA ILE A 541 11.51 -7.20 -7.73
C ILE A 541 10.21 -7.56 -8.44
N ILE A 542 9.36 -8.34 -7.79
CA ILE A 542 8.03 -8.64 -8.31
C ILE A 542 6.92 -8.43 -7.27
N GLU A 543 5.87 -7.77 -7.70
CA GLU A 543 4.59 -7.67 -6.99
C GLU A 543 3.51 -8.37 -7.80
N VAL A 544 2.70 -9.16 -7.11
CA VAL A 544 1.67 -10.00 -7.72
C VAL A 544 0.40 -9.82 -6.93
N ASP A 545 -0.56 -9.09 -7.49
CA ASP A 545 -1.82 -8.77 -6.83
C ASP A 545 -3.03 -9.17 -7.70
N ARG A 546 -4.00 -9.87 -7.11
CA ARG A 546 -5.19 -10.38 -7.84
C ARG A 546 -4.81 -11.19 -9.09
N VAL A 547 -3.74 -11.98 -9.02
CA VAL A 547 -3.25 -12.80 -10.13
C VAL A 547 -3.62 -14.26 -9.93
N THR A 548 -3.99 -14.93 -11.01
CA THR A 548 -4.16 -16.39 -11.04
C THR A 548 -3.00 -17.03 -11.79
N VAL A 549 -2.18 -17.83 -11.10
CA VAL A 549 -1.10 -18.65 -11.68
C VAL A 549 -1.52 -20.11 -11.60
N ARG A 550 -1.92 -20.71 -12.74
CA ARG A 550 -2.47 -22.07 -12.72
C ARG A 550 -2.05 -23.00 -13.85
N ASP A 551 -2.07 -24.30 -13.57
CA ASP A 551 -1.78 -25.34 -14.56
C ASP A 551 -0.44 -25.16 -15.28
N ASN A 552 0.53 -24.49 -14.64
CA ASN A 552 1.88 -24.33 -15.18
C ASN A 552 2.78 -25.47 -14.72
N SER A 553 3.84 -25.76 -15.47
CA SER A 553 4.70 -26.91 -15.19
C SER A 553 6.17 -26.61 -15.38
N THR A 554 7.02 -27.29 -14.62
CA THR A 554 8.48 -27.12 -14.75
C THR A 554 9.25 -28.41 -14.51
N GLU A 555 10.39 -28.57 -15.20
CA GLU A 555 11.33 -29.67 -14.94
C GLU A 555 12.28 -29.42 -13.75
N ARG A 556 12.21 -28.24 -13.10
CA ARG A 556 12.99 -27.96 -11.89
C ARG A 556 12.11 -27.47 -10.75
N ASN A 557 12.25 -26.23 -10.29
CA ASN A 557 11.57 -25.73 -9.10
C ASN A 557 10.56 -24.63 -9.44
N GLY A 558 9.50 -24.49 -8.64
CA GLY A 558 8.52 -23.42 -8.78
C GLY A 558 7.60 -23.64 -9.97
N GLY A 559 6.70 -24.63 -9.91
CA GLY A 559 5.76 -24.93 -11.01
C GLY A 559 4.91 -23.72 -11.37
N GLY A 560 4.39 -23.02 -10.37
CA GLY A 560 3.77 -21.71 -10.53
C GLY A 560 4.81 -20.61 -10.58
N ILE A 561 5.53 -20.41 -9.46
CA ILE A 561 6.45 -19.30 -9.26
C ILE A 561 7.78 -19.80 -8.69
N ALA A 562 8.89 -19.41 -9.33
CA ALA A 562 10.23 -19.52 -8.78
C ALA A 562 10.78 -18.13 -8.49
N ASN A 563 11.22 -17.89 -7.25
CA ASN A 563 11.72 -16.61 -6.80
C ASN A 563 13.16 -16.73 -6.26
N SER A 564 14.00 -15.76 -6.64
CA SER A 564 15.39 -15.66 -6.18
C SER A 564 15.76 -14.29 -5.62
N ASN A 565 14.80 -13.37 -5.54
CA ASN A 565 14.97 -12.02 -5.02
C ASN A 565 13.65 -11.55 -4.35
N VAL A 566 13.22 -10.30 -4.44
CA VAL A 566 12.01 -9.85 -3.73
C VAL A 566 10.74 -10.32 -4.44
N ALA A 567 9.85 -11.00 -3.72
CA ALA A 567 8.51 -11.35 -4.19
C ALA A 567 7.46 -11.06 -3.12
N ARG A 568 6.49 -10.22 -3.49
CA ARG A 568 5.30 -9.89 -2.70
C ARG A 568 4.08 -10.37 -3.46
N ILE A 569 3.29 -11.22 -2.82
CA ILE A 569 2.14 -11.83 -3.47
C ILE A 569 0.93 -11.60 -2.57
N SER A 570 -0.04 -10.87 -3.10
CA SER A 570 -1.29 -10.52 -2.41
C SER A 570 -2.50 -10.95 -3.23
N ASN A 571 -3.61 -11.29 -2.57
CA ASN A 571 -4.92 -11.49 -3.22
C ASN A 571 -4.94 -12.50 -4.38
N SER A 572 -4.02 -13.46 -4.38
CA SER A 572 -3.72 -14.25 -5.57
C SER A 572 -4.02 -15.74 -5.39
N TRP A 573 -4.20 -16.44 -6.52
CA TRP A 573 -4.38 -17.89 -6.57
C TRP A 573 -3.21 -18.54 -7.31
N ILE A 574 -2.55 -19.49 -6.65
CA ILE A 574 -1.45 -20.28 -7.22
C ILE A 574 -1.88 -21.74 -7.15
N SER A 575 -2.42 -22.27 -8.25
CA SER A 575 -3.10 -23.57 -8.20
C SER A 575 -2.90 -24.52 -9.37
N GLY A 576 -2.90 -25.83 -9.11
CA GLY A 576 -2.80 -26.83 -10.19
C GLY A 576 -1.44 -26.86 -10.89
N ASN A 577 -0.42 -26.18 -10.35
CA ASN A 577 0.90 -26.13 -10.96
C ASN A 577 1.74 -27.35 -10.57
N SER A 578 2.74 -27.70 -11.37
CA SER A 578 3.59 -28.87 -11.14
C SER A 578 5.08 -28.60 -11.29
N ALA A 579 5.90 -29.16 -10.41
CA ALA A 579 7.36 -29.09 -10.48
C ALA A 579 7.98 -30.48 -10.37
N GLN A 580 9.03 -30.78 -11.13
CA GLN A 580 9.75 -32.04 -10.93
C GLN A 580 10.58 -32.04 -9.64
N LEU A 581 11.06 -30.90 -9.14
CA LEU A 581 11.85 -30.80 -7.92
C LEU A 581 11.04 -30.16 -6.78
N ASN A 582 11.22 -28.88 -6.48
CA ASN A 582 10.64 -28.27 -5.27
C ASN A 582 9.63 -27.18 -5.61
N GLY A 583 8.64 -26.94 -4.75
CA GLY A 583 7.71 -25.83 -4.92
C GLY A 583 6.79 -26.04 -6.11
N GLY A 584 5.87 -27.00 -6.04
CA GLY A 584 4.86 -27.17 -7.10
C GLY A 584 4.10 -25.86 -7.36
N GLY A 585 3.69 -25.18 -6.30
CA GLY A 585 3.15 -23.82 -6.34
C GLY A 585 4.25 -22.76 -6.38
N VAL A 586 4.94 -22.58 -5.25
CA VAL A 586 5.96 -21.55 -5.06
C VAL A 586 7.27 -22.15 -4.58
N TYR A 587 8.37 -21.75 -5.20
CA TYR A 587 9.73 -21.99 -4.71
C TYR A 587 10.44 -20.67 -4.51
N THR A 588 11.05 -20.46 -3.34
CA THR A 588 11.86 -19.26 -3.08
C THR A 588 13.25 -19.62 -2.57
N GLN A 589 14.25 -18.85 -3.01
CA GLN A 589 15.62 -18.93 -2.50
C GLN A 589 15.92 -17.90 -1.40
N VAL A 590 15.04 -16.94 -1.22
CA VAL A 590 15.16 -15.80 -0.30
C VAL A 590 13.80 -15.54 0.37
N ASP A 591 13.65 -14.38 0.99
CA ASP A 591 12.44 -13.98 1.68
C ASP A 591 11.20 -14.02 0.77
N LEU A 592 10.05 -14.37 1.35
CA LEU A 592 8.77 -14.48 0.66
C LEU A 592 7.66 -13.92 1.55
N GLN A 593 6.81 -13.10 0.96
CA GLN A 593 5.59 -12.60 1.60
C GLN A 593 4.37 -13.04 0.80
N LEU A 594 3.48 -13.77 1.45
CA LEU A 594 2.16 -14.09 0.93
C LEU A 594 1.12 -13.44 1.84
N GLU A 595 0.23 -12.66 1.26
CA GLU A 595 -0.90 -12.04 1.95
C GLU A 595 -2.18 -12.40 1.21
N ARG A 596 -3.23 -12.80 1.93
CA ARG A 596 -4.53 -13.12 1.32
C ARG A 596 -4.45 -14.04 0.09
N THR A 597 -3.47 -14.94 0.08
CA THR A 597 -3.10 -15.75 -1.09
C THR A 597 -3.40 -17.21 -0.86
N THR A 598 -3.93 -17.87 -1.88
CA THR A 598 -4.26 -19.30 -1.84
C THR A 598 -3.31 -20.10 -2.72
N VAL A 599 -2.53 -20.99 -2.11
CA VAL A 599 -1.63 -21.93 -2.78
C VAL A 599 -2.22 -23.33 -2.68
N SER A 600 -2.87 -23.82 -3.74
CA SER A 600 -3.61 -25.08 -3.65
C SER A 600 -3.50 -26.02 -4.83
N ASP A 601 -3.71 -27.32 -4.60
CA ASP A 601 -3.77 -28.33 -5.67
C ASP A 601 -2.49 -28.39 -6.52
N ASN A 602 -1.35 -27.94 -5.99
CA ASN A 602 -0.08 -28.00 -6.69
C ASN A 602 0.65 -29.31 -6.42
N HIS A 603 1.49 -29.74 -7.38
CA HIS A 603 2.12 -31.05 -7.37
C HIS A 603 3.65 -30.96 -7.43
N THR A 604 4.33 -31.84 -6.70
CA THR A 604 5.69 -32.23 -7.06
C THR A 604 5.71 -33.64 -7.65
N VAL A 605 6.23 -33.76 -8.87
CA VAL A 605 6.07 -34.96 -9.72
C VAL A 605 7.36 -35.74 -9.94
N GLY A 606 8.51 -35.26 -9.47
CA GLY A 606 9.79 -35.95 -9.69
C GLY A 606 10.10 -37.02 -8.66
N PHE A 607 11.06 -37.88 -9.02
CA PHE A 607 11.46 -39.06 -8.24
C PHE A 607 12.62 -38.81 -7.25
N TYR A 608 13.17 -37.60 -7.20
CA TYR A 608 14.42 -37.29 -6.49
C TYR A 608 14.29 -36.14 -5.49
N GLY A 609 13.61 -36.37 -4.35
CA GLY A 609 13.65 -35.43 -3.22
C GLY A 609 12.94 -34.11 -3.53
N SER A 610 11.65 -34.23 -3.85
CA SER A 610 10.81 -33.18 -4.40
C SER A 610 9.99 -32.50 -3.28
N ASP A 611 10.59 -31.53 -2.60
CA ASP A 611 10.07 -30.97 -1.35
C ASP A 611 9.11 -29.78 -1.58
N GLY A 612 8.12 -29.59 -0.69
CA GLY A 612 7.25 -28.41 -0.71
C GLY A 612 6.32 -28.36 -1.92
N ALA A 613 5.33 -29.25 -2.04
CA ALA A 613 4.41 -29.21 -3.18
C ALA A 613 3.61 -27.88 -3.25
N GLY A 614 3.22 -27.33 -2.11
CA GLY A 614 2.68 -25.98 -2.00
C GLY A 614 3.79 -24.93 -2.10
N VAL A 615 4.51 -24.72 -0.99
CA VAL A 615 5.61 -23.75 -0.91
C VAL A 615 6.91 -24.40 -0.42
N ALA A 616 8.00 -24.15 -1.13
CA ALA A 616 9.34 -24.58 -0.77
C ALA A 616 10.27 -23.36 -0.55
N ILE A 617 10.90 -23.27 0.63
CA ILE A 617 11.77 -22.18 1.06
C ILE A 617 13.19 -22.71 1.25
N ARG A 618 14.13 -22.29 0.40
CA ARG A 618 15.51 -22.77 0.50
C ARG A 618 16.31 -22.06 1.59
N ALA A 619 16.06 -20.77 1.79
CA ALA A 619 16.68 -19.91 2.79
C ALA A 619 15.82 -18.64 2.98
N GLY A 620 16.03 -17.90 4.07
CA GLY A 620 15.35 -16.62 4.33
C GLY A 620 14.17 -16.71 5.29
N VAL A 621 13.38 -15.65 5.32
CA VAL A 621 12.15 -15.49 6.12
C VAL A 621 10.94 -15.59 5.21
N ALA A 622 10.00 -16.48 5.54
CA ALA A 622 8.71 -16.54 4.90
C ALA A 622 7.62 -16.08 5.88
N LEU A 623 6.81 -15.12 5.44
CA LEU A 623 5.63 -14.63 6.16
C LEU A 623 4.40 -14.91 5.33
N LEU A 624 3.48 -15.71 5.89
CA LEU A 624 2.17 -15.98 5.33
C LEU A 624 1.14 -15.35 6.26
N THR A 625 0.39 -14.38 5.74
CA THR A 625 -0.65 -13.67 6.48
C THR A 625 -1.98 -13.87 5.75
N ASP A 626 -3.03 -14.24 6.48
CA ASP A 626 -4.36 -14.48 5.91
C ASP A 626 -4.31 -15.40 4.70
N SER A 627 -3.47 -16.44 4.71
CA SER A 627 -3.19 -17.22 3.51
C SER A 627 -3.53 -18.68 3.69
N THR A 628 -3.90 -19.33 2.60
CA THR A 628 -4.27 -20.75 2.59
C THR A 628 -3.28 -21.58 1.78
N VAL A 629 -2.77 -22.66 2.36
CA VAL A 629 -1.93 -23.66 1.68
C VAL A 629 -2.60 -25.03 1.77
N ALA A 630 -3.26 -25.43 0.68
CA ALA A 630 -4.24 -26.51 0.73
C ALA A 630 -4.12 -27.54 -0.39
N ARG A 631 -4.40 -28.82 -0.11
CA ARG A 631 -4.53 -29.87 -1.14
C ARG A 631 -3.31 -30.04 -2.06
N ASN A 632 -2.13 -29.60 -1.64
CA ASN A 632 -0.91 -29.78 -2.41
C ASN A 632 -0.39 -31.21 -2.25
N VAL A 633 0.17 -31.78 -3.31
CA VAL A 633 0.50 -33.21 -3.38
C VAL A 633 1.96 -33.44 -3.76
N VAL A 634 2.68 -34.19 -2.92
CA VAL A 634 3.96 -34.81 -3.31
C VAL A 634 3.65 -36.20 -3.87
N ASP A 635 3.91 -36.41 -5.17
CA ASP A 635 3.45 -37.62 -5.87
C ASP A 635 4.33 -38.86 -5.61
N PHE A 636 5.65 -38.69 -5.46
CA PHE A 636 6.59 -39.81 -5.39
C PHE A 636 7.52 -39.79 -4.16
N SER A 637 8.48 -38.86 -4.11
CA SER A 637 9.45 -38.75 -3.02
C SER A 637 9.75 -37.28 -2.72
N GLY A 638 9.85 -36.92 -1.44
CA GLY A 638 10.02 -35.53 -1.01
C GLY A 638 9.30 -35.24 0.31
N GLN A 639 9.54 -34.07 0.89
CA GLN A 639 9.06 -33.69 2.22
C GLN A 639 8.14 -32.47 2.22
N GLY A 640 7.26 -32.37 3.22
CA GLY A 640 6.43 -31.18 3.49
C GLY A 640 5.53 -30.80 2.31
N ALA A 641 4.50 -31.60 2.03
CA ALA A 641 3.60 -31.34 0.89
C ALA A 641 2.94 -29.95 0.94
N GLY A 642 2.56 -29.45 2.12
CA GLY A 642 2.11 -28.08 2.29
C GLY A 642 3.28 -27.10 2.22
N LEU A 643 4.10 -27.07 3.26
CA LEU A 643 5.20 -26.13 3.43
C LEU A 643 6.50 -26.88 3.78
N HIS A 644 7.57 -26.54 3.08
CA HIS A 644 8.90 -27.06 3.37
C HIS A 644 9.95 -25.94 3.42
N GLY A 645 10.85 -25.98 4.40
CA GLY A 645 11.94 -25.00 4.53
C GLY A 645 13.26 -25.60 4.99
N ARG A 646 14.39 -25.06 4.53
CA ARG A 646 15.74 -25.41 5.04
C ARG A 646 16.41 -24.20 5.69
N ALA A 647 16.79 -24.33 6.96
CA ALA A 647 17.42 -23.28 7.77
C ALA A 647 16.70 -21.92 7.69
N ALA A 648 15.37 -21.94 7.59
CA ALA A 648 14.50 -20.80 7.36
C ALA A 648 13.74 -20.38 8.63
N ILE A 649 13.19 -19.16 8.63
CA ILE A 649 12.17 -18.73 9.58
C ILE A 649 10.83 -18.69 8.83
N LEU A 650 9.81 -19.36 9.36
CA LEU A 650 8.48 -19.35 8.80
C LEU A 650 7.50 -18.84 9.85
N THR A 651 6.74 -17.80 9.50
CA THR A 651 5.65 -17.28 10.32
C THR A 651 4.35 -17.41 9.55
N LEU A 652 3.37 -18.08 10.15
CA LEU A 652 1.99 -18.08 9.68
C LEU A 652 1.17 -17.27 10.66
N ARG A 653 0.43 -16.31 10.14
CA ARG A 653 -0.48 -15.45 10.89
C ARG A 653 -1.85 -15.51 10.26
N ASN A 654 -2.88 -15.77 11.06
CA ASN A 654 -4.25 -15.91 10.58
C ASN A 654 -4.31 -16.82 9.33
N SER A 655 -3.60 -17.94 9.29
CA SER A 655 -3.40 -18.71 8.05
C SER A 655 -3.81 -20.16 8.21
N THR A 656 -4.16 -20.81 7.10
CA THR A 656 -4.68 -22.19 7.09
C THR A 656 -3.81 -23.10 6.22
N VAL A 657 -3.27 -24.17 6.81
CA VAL A 657 -2.60 -25.26 6.09
C VAL A 657 -3.44 -26.52 6.22
N ALA A 658 -4.00 -27.02 5.12
CA ALA A 658 -4.97 -28.12 5.20
C ALA A 658 -5.04 -29.10 4.01
N ASP A 659 -5.31 -30.37 4.30
CA ASP A 659 -5.52 -31.47 3.33
C ASP A 659 -4.39 -31.65 2.30
N ASN A 660 -3.16 -31.26 2.63
CA ASN A 660 -2.00 -31.58 1.82
C ASN A 660 -1.71 -33.09 1.91
N VAL A 661 -1.12 -33.65 0.85
CA VAL A 661 -0.91 -35.09 0.71
C VAL A 661 0.53 -35.38 0.36
N ASN A 662 1.16 -36.30 1.08
CA ASN A 662 2.46 -36.82 0.71
C ASN A 662 2.34 -38.33 0.45
N ASN A 663 2.56 -38.73 -0.80
CA ASN A 663 2.49 -40.12 -1.21
C ASN A 663 3.76 -40.92 -0.87
N ASP A 664 4.83 -40.29 -0.39
CA ASP A 664 6.00 -40.97 0.18
C ASP A 664 5.67 -41.51 1.60
N PRO A 665 5.75 -42.83 1.83
CA PRO A 665 5.46 -43.44 3.13
C PRO A 665 6.36 -43.01 4.28
N GLN A 666 7.52 -42.40 4.03
CA GLN A 666 8.49 -42.00 5.05
C GLN A 666 8.57 -40.48 5.27
N ALA A 667 7.70 -39.70 4.62
CA ALA A 667 7.85 -38.26 4.56
C ALA A 667 6.82 -37.46 5.37
N TYR A 668 7.14 -36.18 5.65
CA TYR A 668 6.28 -35.21 6.32
C TYR A 668 5.27 -34.63 5.33
N THR A 669 4.07 -34.29 5.80
CA THR A 669 2.96 -33.84 4.92
C THR A 669 2.60 -32.36 5.09
N GLY A 670 2.38 -31.88 6.32
CA GLY A 670 2.00 -30.49 6.57
C GLY A 670 3.16 -29.51 6.42
N ILE A 671 3.78 -29.14 7.54
CA ILE A 671 4.88 -28.18 7.64
C ILE A 671 6.15 -28.89 8.11
N LEU A 672 7.24 -28.77 7.35
CA LEU A 672 8.57 -29.20 7.77
C LEU A 672 9.61 -28.08 7.59
N LEU A 673 10.32 -27.73 8.66
CA LEU A 673 11.53 -26.90 8.61
C LEU A 673 12.75 -27.68 9.10
N GLU A 674 13.74 -27.85 8.24
CA GLU A 674 15.01 -28.50 8.59
C GLU A 674 16.00 -27.46 9.14
N GLY A 675 16.19 -27.40 10.46
CA GLY A 675 17.14 -26.47 11.09
C GLY A 675 16.64 -25.03 11.23
N GLY A 676 15.32 -24.83 11.28
CA GLY A 676 14.66 -23.51 11.27
C GLY A 676 13.65 -23.31 12.41
N ASN A 677 13.10 -22.10 12.48
CA ASN A 677 12.11 -21.70 13.49
C ASN A 677 10.73 -21.53 12.85
N LEU A 678 9.71 -22.07 13.51
CA LEU A 678 8.31 -21.94 13.10
C LEU A 678 7.50 -21.17 14.15
N TYR A 679 6.81 -20.14 13.69
CA TYR A 679 5.86 -19.35 14.47
C TYR A 679 4.47 -19.53 13.85
N LEU A 680 3.51 -20.02 14.64
CA LEU A 680 2.11 -20.11 14.24
C LEU A 680 1.29 -19.20 15.17
N GLU A 681 0.63 -18.21 14.59
CA GLU A 681 -0.17 -17.19 15.27
C GLU A 681 -1.57 -17.19 14.66
N ASN A 682 -2.62 -17.38 15.46
CA ASN A 682 -4.02 -17.46 14.97
C ASN A 682 -4.18 -18.40 13.75
N SER A 683 -3.43 -19.50 13.69
CA SER A 683 -3.34 -20.31 12.48
C SER A 683 -3.88 -21.72 12.67
N VAL A 684 -4.27 -22.35 11.56
CA VAL A 684 -4.81 -23.72 11.54
C VAL A 684 -3.88 -24.63 10.75
N VAL A 685 -3.53 -25.78 11.32
CA VAL A 685 -2.85 -26.89 10.63
C VAL A 685 -3.68 -28.16 10.78
N ALA A 686 -4.29 -28.62 9.69
CA ALA A 686 -5.33 -29.65 9.73
C ALA A 686 -5.32 -30.62 8.54
N ALA A 687 -6.00 -31.76 8.72
CA ALA A 687 -6.41 -32.68 7.64
C ALA A 687 -5.35 -33.22 6.67
N ASP A 688 -4.05 -32.95 6.85
CA ASP A 688 -2.99 -33.46 5.99
C ASP A 688 -2.87 -35.00 6.05
N ARG A 689 -2.91 -35.69 4.90
CA ARG A 689 -3.12 -37.16 4.83
C ARG A 689 -1.86 -37.94 4.45
N ARG A 690 -1.11 -38.51 5.42
CA ARG A 690 -0.55 -39.91 5.40
C ARG A 690 0.21 -40.35 6.68
N LEU A 691 0.74 -41.59 6.65
CA LEU A 691 1.01 -42.53 7.77
C LEU A 691 2.33 -42.27 8.56
N GLY A 692 2.23 -41.61 9.71
CA GLY A 692 3.16 -41.84 10.84
C GLY A 692 4.13 -40.72 11.21
N ASN A 693 4.27 -39.67 10.39
CA ASN A 693 5.10 -38.49 10.67
C ASN A 693 4.25 -37.31 11.18
N PRO A 694 4.86 -36.29 11.83
CA PRO A 694 4.12 -35.14 12.32
C PRO A 694 3.60 -34.21 11.23
N LEU A 695 2.48 -33.55 11.57
CA LEU A 695 1.94 -32.44 10.78
C LEU A 695 2.86 -31.22 10.81
N VAL A 696 3.58 -31.02 11.92
CA VAL A 696 4.46 -29.88 12.11
C VAL A 696 5.79 -30.35 12.70
N ALA A 697 6.89 -29.98 12.07
CA ALA A 697 8.24 -30.23 12.58
C ALA A 697 9.19 -29.08 12.24
N ALA A 698 9.92 -28.62 13.27
CA ALA A 698 10.97 -27.61 13.21
C ALA A 698 11.90 -27.78 14.42
N ASP A 699 13.04 -27.07 14.45
CA ASP A 699 13.93 -27.06 15.63
C ASP A 699 13.28 -26.32 16.80
N LEU A 700 12.59 -25.22 16.49
CA LEU A 700 11.77 -24.44 17.42
C LEU A 700 10.37 -24.29 16.84
N ILE A 701 9.36 -24.55 17.67
CA ILE A 701 7.95 -24.33 17.34
C ILE A 701 7.37 -23.44 18.46
N ASP A 702 6.88 -22.25 18.10
CA ASP A 702 6.10 -21.38 19.00
C ASP A 702 4.66 -21.29 18.46
N LEU A 703 3.69 -21.58 19.33
CA LEU A 703 2.27 -21.60 19.02
C LEU A 703 1.56 -20.53 19.85
N ARG A 704 0.79 -19.67 19.20
CA ARG A 704 -0.10 -18.68 19.82
C ARG A 704 -1.47 -18.77 19.19
N HIS A 705 -2.50 -18.99 19.99
CA HIS A 705 -3.89 -19.08 19.53
C HIS A 705 -4.04 -19.94 18.26
N THR A 706 -3.39 -21.11 18.25
CA THR A 706 -3.26 -21.95 17.04
C THR A 706 -3.99 -23.28 17.22
N ILE A 707 -4.59 -23.78 16.14
CA ILE A 707 -5.21 -25.10 16.10
C ILE A 707 -4.32 -26.07 15.31
N VAL A 708 -3.86 -27.14 15.97
CA VAL A 708 -3.18 -28.27 15.34
C VAL A 708 -4.02 -29.53 15.52
N MET A 709 -4.52 -30.08 14.42
CA MET A 709 -5.51 -31.17 14.44
C MET A 709 -5.04 -32.43 15.18
N THR A 710 -3.76 -32.78 15.08
CA THR A 710 -3.15 -33.85 15.88
C THR A 710 -1.66 -33.61 16.11
N ASN A 711 -1.17 -33.99 17.29
CA ASN A 711 0.23 -33.89 17.68
C ASN A 711 1.11 -35.06 17.19
N ARG A 712 0.58 -35.97 16.36
CA ARG A 712 1.27 -37.17 15.85
C ARG A 712 2.74 -36.88 15.61
N GLY A 713 3.67 -37.66 16.18
CA GLY A 713 5.11 -37.54 15.87
C GLY A 713 5.81 -36.21 16.20
N SER A 714 5.13 -35.25 16.83
CA SER A 714 5.69 -33.94 17.21
C SER A 714 6.03 -33.91 18.72
N THR A 715 6.77 -32.89 19.16
CA THR A 715 7.00 -32.61 20.58
C THR A 715 5.84 -31.86 21.25
N LEU A 716 4.77 -31.55 20.50
CA LEU A 716 3.64 -30.77 20.98
C LEU A 716 2.82 -31.56 22.01
N VAL A 717 2.39 -30.86 23.05
CA VAL A 717 1.57 -31.41 24.13
C VAL A 717 0.10 -31.31 23.73
N PRO A 718 -0.66 -32.42 23.69
CA PRO A 718 -2.09 -32.37 23.41
C PRO A 718 -2.85 -31.60 24.50
N THR A 719 -3.75 -30.73 24.08
CA THR A 719 -4.65 -29.96 24.95
C THR A 719 -6.11 -30.38 24.76
N GLY A 720 -6.44 -30.98 23.60
CA GLY A 720 -7.81 -31.36 23.25
C GLY A 720 -8.66 -30.14 22.89
N ARG A 721 -9.97 -30.19 23.19
CA ARG A 721 -10.92 -29.09 22.90
C ARG A 721 -10.87 -27.93 23.92
N VAL A 722 -9.87 -27.92 24.79
CA VAL A 722 -9.66 -26.86 25.78
C VAL A 722 -8.29 -26.26 25.51
N ALA A 723 -8.23 -24.94 25.30
CA ALA A 723 -6.99 -24.24 25.02
C ALA A 723 -5.99 -24.32 26.18
N ASP A 724 -4.69 -24.26 25.87
CA ASP A 724 -3.66 -24.02 26.88
C ASP A 724 -3.59 -22.54 27.32
N ALA A 725 -2.58 -22.19 28.12
CA ALA A 725 -2.37 -20.83 28.61
C ALA A 725 -2.02 -19.80 27.52
N TYR A 726 -1.78 -20.25 26.28
CA TYR A 726 -1.44 -19.41 25.14
C TYR A 726 -2.52 -19.48 24.03
N GLY A 727 -3.70 -20.03 24.35
CA GLY A 727 -4.82 -20.12 23.41
C GLY A 727 -4.77 -21.31 22.43
N ASN A 728 -3.84 -22.26 22.60
CA ASN A 728 -3.62 -23.30 21.59
C ASN A 728 -4.51 -24.54 21.79
N PHE A 729 -5.03 -25.06 20.68
CA PHE A 729 -5.75 -26.33 20.61
C PHE A 729 -4.92 -27.37 19.86
N VAL A 730 -4.46 -28.40 20.57
CA VAL A 730 -3.63 -29.46 19.98
C VAL A 730 -4.31 -30.80 20.21
N GLY A 731 -4.71 -31.47 19.13
CA GLY A 731 -5.30 -32.81 19.18
C GLY A 731 -4.26 -33.91 19.44
N SER A 732 -4.72 -35.14 19.62
CA SER A 732 -3.83 -36.31 19.74
C SER A 732 -4.13 -37.39 18.71
N ASP A 733 -3.20 -38.33 18.53
CA ASP A 733 -3.41 -39.48 17.65
C ASP A 733 -4.66 -40.31 17.97
N THR A 734 -5.05 -40.39 19.24
CA THR A 734 -6.21 -41.16 19.71
C THR A 734 -7.45 -40.30 19.89
N SER A 735 -7.31 -38.97 19.82
CA SER A 735 -8.39 -38.01 19.86
C SER A 735 -8.03 -36.78 19.01
N PRO A 736 -8.08 -36.89 17.67
CA PRO A 736 -7.86 -35.75 16.79
C PRO A 736 -8.92 -34.69 17.02
N LEU A 737 -8.57 -33.42 16.79
CA LEU A 737 -9.56 -32.35 16.73
C LEU A 737 -10.30 -32.41 15.41
N ASP A 738 -11.55 -31.97 15.42
CA ASP A 738 -12.26 -31.55 14.22
C ASP A 738 -12.14 -30.03 14.16
N THR A 739 -11.52 -29.53 13.11
CA THR A 739 -11.33 -28.08 12.93
C THR A 739 -12.56 -27.41 12.33
N GLY A 740 -13.57 -28.18 11.88
CA GLY A 740 -14.76 -27.62 11.26
C GLY A 740 -14.45 -26.82 10.00
N LEU A 741 -13.48 -27.27 9.19
CA LEU A 741 -13.21 -26.66 7.88
C LEU A 741 -14.17 -27.25 6.83
N GLY A 742 -14.84 -26.39 6.07
CA GLY A 742 -15.69 -26.75 4.95
C GLY A 742 -15.09 -26.29 3.62
N GLU A 743 -15.40 -27.00 2.52
CA GLU A 743 -15.07 -26.51 1.18
C GLU A 743 -15.93 -25.29 0.83
N PHE A 744 -15.26 -24.23 0.38
CA PHE A 744 -15.84 -23.00 -0.13
C PHE A 744 -15.73 -22.99 -1.66
N GLY A 745 -16.81 -22.65 -2.37
CA GLY A 745 -17.00 -22.91 -3.80
C GLY A 745 -15.87 -22.43 -4.73
N ALA A 746 -15.71 -23.12 -5.87
CA ALA A 746 -14.78 -22.74 -6.93
C ALA A 746 -15.27 -21.46 -7.66
N ARG A 747 -14.40 -20.47 -7.84
CA ARG A 747 -14.71 -19.21 -8.57
C ARG A 747 -13.80 -19.05 -9.79
N ASP A 748 -14.33 -18.58 -10.92
CA ASP A 748 -13.55 -18.17 -12.11
C ASP A 748 -12.56 -19.20 -12.68
N GLY A 749 -12.83 -20.49 -12.42
CA GLY A 749 -11.95 -21.60 -12.81
C GLY A 749 -10.82 -21.91 -11.81
N ASN A 750 -10.82 -21.28 -10.64
CA ASN A 750 -9.94 -21.59 -9.50
C ASN A 750 -10.58 -22.65 -8.58
N PRO A 751 -9.78 -23.50 -7.94
CA PRO A 751 -10.28 -24.58 -7.10
C PRO A 751 -10.93 -24.05 -5.79
N PRO A 752 -11.76 -24.87 -5.12
CA PRO A 752 -12.44 -24.49 -3.87
C PRO A 752 -11.47 -24.03 -2.76
N ALA A 753 -11.80 -22.99 -2.00
CA ALA A 753 -11.03 -22.62 -0.80
C ALA A 753 -11.56 -23.35 0.45
N TYR A 754 -11.00 -23.07 1.64
CA TYR A 754 -11.58 -23.49 2.92
C TYR A 754 -12.38 -22.35 3.56
N SER A 755 -13.38 -22.68 4.36
CA SER A 755 -14.07 -21.73 5.24
C SER A 755 -14.43 -22.43 6.56
N LEU A 756 -14.79 -21.65 7.58
CA LEU A 756 -15.21 -22.17 8.87
C LEU A 756 -16.68 -22.62 8.84
N LEU A 757 -16.95 -23.80 9.40
CA LEU A 757 -18.30 -24.28 9.67
C LEU A 757 -18.79 -23.74 11.01
N ALA A 758 -20.11 -23.60 11.18
CA ALA A 758 -20.76 -22.94 12.32
C ALA A 758 -20.46 -23.56 13.71
N ASP A 759 -19.86 -24.75 13.76
CA ASP A 759 -19.44 -25.46 14.98
C ASP A 759 -17.91 -25.59 15.10
N SER A 760 -17.15 -24.83 14.31
CA SER A 760 -15.69 -24.81 14.36
C SER A 760 -15.18 -24.31 15.70
N LEU A 761 -14.05 -24.89 16.13
CA LEU A 761 -13.29 -24.44 17.30
C LEU A 761 -12.51 -23.14 17.06
N ALA A 762 -12.43 -22.70 15.81
CA ALA A 762 -11.72 -21.49 15.42
C ALA A 762 -12.50 -20.20 15.69
N ILE A 763 -13.84 -20.29 15.78
CA ILE A 763 -14.72 -19.14 15.90
C ILE A 763 -14.52 -18.43 17.25
N ASP A 764 -14.29 -17.12 17.22
CA ASP A 764 -13.99 -16.23 18.34
C ASP A 764 -12.84 -16.74 19.25
N ALA A 765 -11.92 -17.53 18.70
CA ALA A 765 -10.88 -18.23 19.48
C ALA A 765 -9.48 -17.63 19.34
N GLY A 766 -9.30 -16.68 18.42
CA GLY A 766 -8.02 -16.03 18.13
C GLY A 766 -7.73 -14.84 19.05
N ASP A 767 -6.57 -14.23 18.83
CA ASP A 767 -6.13 -13.01 19.52
C ASP A 767 -6.04 -11.85 18.53
N ASN A 768 -6.81 -10.80 18.79
CA ASN A 768 -6.88 -9.59 17.97
C ASN A 768 -5.51 -8.91 17.84
N ALA A 769 -4.57 -9.17 18.77
CA ALA A 769 -3.20 -8.67 18.65
C ALA A 769 -2.42 -9.28 17.47
N PHE A 770 -2.93 -10.30 16.79
CA PHE A 770 -2.33 -10.86 15.57
C PHE A 770 -3.12 -10.51 14.29
N THR A 771 -4.07 -9.58 14.31
CA THR A 771 -4.75 -9.07 13.09
C THR A 771 -4.11 -7.80 12.52
N ARG A 772 -2.94 -7.43 13.04
CA ARG A 772 -2.22 -6.17 12.88
C ARG A 772 -1.70 -5.82 11.47
N PHE A 773 -2.14 -6.56 10.46
CA PHE A 773 -1.57 -6.49 9.11
C PHE A 773 -2.63 -6.45 8.01
N THR A 774 -3.90 -6.68 8.34
CA THR A 774 -4.98 -6.79 7.35
C THR A 774 -6.31 -6.35 7.94
N ASP A 775 -7.02 -5.50 7.19
CA ASP A 775 -8.36 -5.03 7.57
C ASP A 775 -9.41 -6.12 7.30
N THR A 776 -9.12 -7.03 6.36
CA THR A 776 -10.03 -8.11 5.94
C THR A 776 -9.33 -9.47 5.79
N ASP A 777 -10.10 -10.56 5.83
CA ASP A 777 -9.65 -11.91 5.52
C ASP A 777 -9.52 -12.15 4.00
N GLN A 778 -9.29 -13.40 3.57
CA GLN A 778 -9.20 -13.77 2.14
C GLN A 778 -10.50 -13.59 1.35
N HIS A 779 -11.60 -13.46 2.04
CA HIS A 779 -12.93 -13.26 1.49
C HIS A 779 -13.22 -11.77 1.28
N GLY A 780 -12.51 -10.88 1.98
CA GLY A 780 -12.84 -9.45 2.04
C GLY A 780 -13.73 -9.09 3.23
N VAL A 781 -13.94 -10.02 4.17
CA VAL A 781 -14.66 -9.77 5.43
C VAL A 781 -13.71 -9.16 6.45
N PRO A 782 -14.16 -8.19 7.27
CA PRO A 782 -13.35 -7.67 8.37
C PRO A 782 -12.70 -8.78 9.21
N ARG A 783 -11.41 -8.65 9.55
CA ARG A 783 -10.69 -9.69 10.32
C ARG A 783 -11.21 -9.93 11.73
N ILE A 784 -12.13 -9.12 12.22
CA ILE A 784 -12.76 -9.29 13.54
C ILE A 784 -14.26 -9.13 13.32
N VAL A 785 -14.97 -10.25 13.31
CA VAL A 785 -16.43 -10.28 13.37
C VAL A 785 -16.83 -10.86 14.71
N GLY A 786 -17.42 -10.03 15.56
CA GLY A 786 -17.76 -10.39 16.93
C GLY A 786 -16.73 -9.93 17.95
N SER A 787 -16.40 -10.80 18.90
CA SER A 787 -15.60 -10.40 20.06
C SER A 787 -14.10 -10.56 19.85
N HIS A 788 -13.71 -11.58 19.10
CA HIS A 788 -12.32 -11.92 18.79
C HIS A 788 -12.22 -12.41 17.35
N VAL A 789 -11.07 -12.21 16.73
CA VAL A 789 -10.73 -12.81 15.43
C VAL A 789 -10.82 -14.33 15.47
N ASP A 790 -11.23 -14.91 14.35
CA ASP A 790 -11.20 -16.36 14.18
C ASP A 790 -9.81 -16.89 13.85
N ILE A 791 -9.50 -18.09 14.36
CA ILE A 791 -8.25 -18.78 14.03
C ILE A 791 -8.29 -19.29 12.59
N GLY A 792 -7.42 -18.75 11.73
CA GLY A 792 -7.21 -19.21 10.36
C GLY A 792 -7.39 -18.09 9.32
N ALA A 793 -7.33 -18.48 8.05
CA ALA A 793 -7.36 -17.57 6.89
C ALA A 793 -8.71 -16.90 6.63
N TYR A 794 -9.74 -17.28 7.38
CA TYR A 794 -11.11 -16.85 7.13
C TYR A 794 -11.81 -16.54 8.44
N GLU A 795 -12.62 -15.50 8.39
CA GLU A 795 -13.57 -15.15 9.44
C GLU A 795 -14.91 -15.84 9.16
N PHE A 796 -15.54 -16.36 10.21
CA PHE A 796 -16.86 -16.95 10.15
C PHE A 796 -17.91 -15.85 10.16
N VAL A 797 -18.71 -15.81 9.09
CA VAL A 797 -19.90 -14.98 9.02
C VAL A 797 -21.12 -15.87 8.88
N ALA A 798 -22.08 -15.69 9.77
CA ALA A 798 -23.36 -16.39 9.68
C ALA A 798 -24.03 -16.05 8.34
N LYS A 799 -24.53 -17.07 7.62
CA LYS A 799 -25.19 -16.86 6.33
C LYS A 799 -26.31 -15.83 6.45
N GLY A 800 -26.20 -14.72 5.71
CA GLY A 800 -27.17 -13.64 5.68
C GLY A 800 -26.88 -12.45 6.60
N ASN A 801 -25.88 -12.55 7.49
CA ASN A 801 -25.32 -11.40 8.19
C ASN A 801 -24.31 -10.72 7.25
N VAL A 802 -24.77 -9.80 6.41
CA VAL A 802 -23.94 -9.17 5.36
C VAL A 802 -23.45 -7.78 5.74
N ASN A 803 -23.91 -7.25 6.88
CA ASN A 803 -23.41 -6.00 7.47
C ASN A 803 -22.42 -6.25 8.64
N TYR A 804 -22.19 -7.51 8.99
CA TYR A 804 -21.23 -7.98 9.99
C TYR A 804 -21.53 -7.57 11.44
N ASP A 805 -22.80 -7.31 11.80
CA ASP A 805 -23.19 -6.86 13.15
C ASP A 805 -23.68 -7.99 14.09
N GLU A 806 -23.47 -9.23 13.68
CA GLU A 806 -23.89 -10.49 14.34
C GLU A 806 -25.40 -10.73 14.36
N THR A 807 -26.21 -9.80 13.89
CA THR A 807 -27.66 -9.96 13.75
C THR A 807 -28.02 -10.17 12.29
N ILE A 808 -29.17 -10.81 12.04
CA ILE A 808 -29.72 -10.94 10.69
C ILE A 808 -31.09 -10.27 10.75
N ASP A 809 -31.18 -9.06 10.21
CA ASP A 809 -32.40 -8.25 10.23
C ASP A 809 -32.59 -7.42 8.95
N ALA A 810 -33.46 -6.42 8.99
CA ALA A 810 -33.77 -5.59 7.82
C ALA A 810 -32.54 -4.83 7.28
N ARG A 811 -31.55 -4.51 8.14
CA ARG A 811 -30.33 -3.81 7.75
C ARG A 811 -29.43 -4.67 6.85
N ASP A 812 -29.50 -5.99 6.99
CA ASP A 812 -28.83 -6.92 6.08
C ASP A 812 -29.51 -6.94 4.71
N ILE A 813 -30.84 -6.86 4.68
CA ILE A 813 -31.58 -6.72 3.42
C ILE A 813 -31.20 -5.41 2.75
N ASP A 814 -31.16 -4.31 3.50
CA ASP A 814 -30.79 -2.99 2.98
C ASP A 814 -29.36 -2.99 2.41
N ARG A 815 -28.39 -3.58 3.13
CA ARG A 815 -27.00 -3.68 2.63
C ARG A 815 -26.91 -4.55 1.38
N LEU A 816 -27.63 -5.67 1.33
CA LEU A 816 -27.67 -6.54 0.14
C LEU A 816 -28.37 -5.86 -1.05
N CYS A 817 -29.45 -5.11 -0.82
CA CYS A 817 -30.10 -4.29 -1.84
C CYS A 817 -29.13 -3.24 -2.42
N ALA A 818 -28.37 -2.56 -1.56
CA ALA A 818 -27.34 -1.60 -2.00
C ALA A 818 -26.26 -2.28 -2.86
N ALA A 819 -25.78 -3.45 -2.45
CA ALA A 819 -24.81 -4.22 -3.23
C ALA A 819 -25.33 -4.57 -4.64
N VAL A 820 -26.61 -4.98 -4.74
CA VAL A 820 -27.26 -5.24 -6.03
C VAL A 820 -27.37 -3.98 -6.89
N LEU A 821 -27.68 -2.84 -6.29
CA LEU A 821 -27.81 -1.55 -6.98
C LEU A 821 -26.47 -1.02 -7.50
N ASP A 822 -25.42 -1.17 -6.72
CA ASP A 822 -24.09 -0.68 -7.03
C ASP A 822 -23.31 -1.68 -7.91
N GLY A 823 -23.91 -2.85 -8.21
CA GLY A 823 -23.29 -3.90 -9.02
C GLY A 823 -22.11 -4.57 -8.32
N GLU A 824 -22.07 -4.52 -6.99
CA GLU A 824 -21.08 -5.22 -6.17
C GLU A 824 -21.28 -6.72 -6.37
N ASN A 825 -20.23 -7.42 -6.80
CA ASN A 825 -20.27 -8.87 -6.99
C ASN A 825 -19.37 -9.61 -5.99
N SER A 826 -19.35 -9.11 -4.76
CA SER A 826 -18.60 -9.68 -3.64
C SER A 826 -19.30 -10.93 -3.11
N TYR A 827 -18.52 -11.87 -2.57
CA TYR A 827 -19.00 -13.23 -2.30
C TYR A 827 -19.99 -13.29 -1.13
N GLU A 828 -19.86 -12.39 -0.16
CA GLU A 828 -20.70 -12.24 1.03
C GLU A 828 -22.16 -11.95 0.65
N PHE A 829 -22.36 -11.33 -0.52
CA PHE A 829 -23.66 -10.96 -1.05
C PHE A 829 -24.26 -12.05 -1.96
N ASP A 830 -23.48 -12.99 -2.48
CA ASP A 830 -23.95 -14.14 -3.29
C ASP A 830 -24.43 -15.30 -2.39
N LEU A 831 -25.58 -15.09 -1.75
CA LEU A 831 -26.16 -16.02 -0.78
C LEU A 831 -26.66 -17.33 -1.40
N ASN A 832 -26.93 -17.33 -2.71
CA ASN A 832 -27.42 -18.49 -3.44
C ASN A 832 -26.29 -19.30 -4.11
N ARG A 833 -25.08 -18.71 -4.23
CA ARG A 833 -23.85 -19.29 -4.79
C ARG A 833 -23.93 -19.59 -6.29
N ASP A 834 -24.58 -18.72 -7.06
CA ASP A 834 -24.63 -18.82 -8.52
C ASP A 834 -23.54 -18.01 -9.23
N GLY A 835 -22.73 -17.25 -8.48
CA GLY A 835 -21.64 -16.41 -8.97
C GLY A 835 -22.07 -14.98 -9.32
N THR A 836 -23.32 -14.60 -9.08
CA THR A 836 -23.86 -13.28 -9.39
C THR A 836 -24.71 -12.72 -8.25
N VAL A 837 -24.33 -11.56 -7.72
CA VAL A 837 -25.13 -10.81 -6.73
C VAL A 837 -26.29 -10.13 -7.43
N ASN A 838 -27.52 -10.58 -7.15
CA ASN A 838 -28.74 -10.05 -7.74
C ASN A 838 -29.96 -10.22 -6.81
N HIS A 839 -31.15 -9.84 -7.27
CA HIS A 839 -32.38 -9.97 -6.46
C HIS A 839 -32.72 -11.40 -6.02
N THR A 840 -32.12 -12.43 -6.62
CA THR A 840 -32.26 -13.83 -6.17
C THR A 840 -31.56 -14.05 -4.83
N ASP A 841 -30.50 -13.31 -4.54
CA ASP A 841 -29.82 -13.35 -3.24
C ASP A 841 -30.63 -12.65 -2.17
N VAL A 842 -31.23 -11.50 -2.50
CA VAL A 842 -32.21 -10.82 -1.63
C VAL A 842 -33.36 -11.77 -1.31
N ALA A 843 -33.91 -12.45 -2.32
CA ALA A 843 -34.97 -13.44 -2.09
C ALA A 843 -34.51 -14.61 -1.21
N THR A 844 -33.24 -15.03 -1.34
CA THR A 844 -32.63 -16.07 -0.50
C THR A 844 -32.51 -15.60 0.94
N LEU A 845 -32.08 -14.36 1.18
CA LEU A 845 -32.01 -13.75 2.52
C LEU A 845 -33.40 -13.71 3.17
N VAL A 846 -34.37 -13.11 2.49
CA VAL A 846 -35.72 -12.91 3.04
C VAL A 846 -36.42 -14.24 3.32
N LYS A 847 -36.39 -15.18 2.37
CA LYS A 847 -37.19 -16.40 2.44
C LYS A 847 -36.49 -17.55 3.15
N ASP A 848 -35.23 -17.79 2.82
CA ASP A 848 -34.53 -19.00 3.24
C ASP A 848 -33.72 -18.78 4.52
N VAL A 849 -33.28 -17.55 4.80
CA VAL A 849 -32.56 -17.19 6.04
C VAL A 849 -33.50 -16.59 7.08
N LEU A 850 -34.20 -15.50 6.76
CA LEU A 850 -35.11 -14.80 7.68
C LEU A 850 -36.46 -15.49 7.84
N HIS A 851 -36.79 -16.46 6.98
CA HIS A 851 -38.08 -17.16 6.96
C HIS A 851 -39.30 -16.21 6.86
N SER A 852 -39.12 -15.10 6.15
CA SER A 852 -40.11 -14.05 5.93
C SER A 852 -40.58 -14.04 4.46
N VAL A 853 -41.36 -13.03 4.08
CA VAL A 853 -41.94 -12.84 2.74
C VAL A 853 -41.79 -11.39 2.31
N VAL A 854 -41.71 -11.15 1.00
CA VAL A 854 -41.68 -9.78 0.47
C VAL A 854 -42.95 -9.03 0.90
N GLY A 855 -42.84 -7.82 1.44
CA GLY A 855 -43.98 -7.09 2.01
C GLY A 855 -44.07 -7.12 3.54
N ASP A 856 -43.38 -8.06 4.19
CA ASP A 856 -43.28 -8.14 5.65
C ASP A 856 -42.18 -7.19 6.14
N ALA A 857 -42.57 -6.00 6.58
CA ALA A 857 -41.65 -4.92 6.95
C ALA A 857 -41.05 -5.14 8.34
N ASN A 858 -41.75 -5.86 9.23
CA ASN A 858 -41.30 -6.11 10.60
C ASN A 858 -40.65 -7.49 10.79
N LEU A 859 -40.58 -8.28 9.71
CA LEU A 859 -39.99 -9.62 9.65
C LEU A 859 -40.65 -10.62 10.63
N ASP A 860 -41.97 -10.50 10.86
CA ASP A 860 -42.74 -11.42 11.72
C ASP A 860 -43.21 -12.71 11.00
N GLY A 861 -42.86 -12.84 9.73
CA GLY A 861 -43.17 -13.95 8.83
C GLY A 861 -44.47 -13.77 8.06
N ILE A 862 -45.20 -12.67 8.26
CA ILE A 862 -46.57 -12.49 7.73
C ILE A 862 -46.76 -11.07 7.19
N PHE A 863 -46.80 -10.93 5.85
CA PHE A 863 -47.25 -9.69 5.23
C PHE A 863 -48.74 -9.41 5.52
N ASN A 864 -49.03 -8.43 6.38
CA ASN A 864 -50.37 -8.08 6.85
C ASN A 864 -50.59 -6.55 6.96
N SER A 865 -51.72 -6.15 7.55
CA SER A 865 -52.06 -4.73 7.71
C SER A 865 -51.09 -3.93 8.60
N ARG A 866 -50.37 -4.59 9.52
CA ARG A 866 -49.39 -3.94 10.40
C ARG A 866 -48.18 -3.45 9.63
N ASP A 867 -47.71 -4.20 8.64
CA ASP A 867 -46.59 -3.81 7.77
C ASP A 867 -46.93 -2.56 6.99
N LEU A 868 -48.10 -2.56 6.35
CA LEU A 868 -48.58 -1.41 5.60
C LEU A 868 -48.73 -0.16 6.50
N VAL A 869 -49.23 -0.33 7.73
CA VAL A 869 -49.32 0.80 8.66
C VAL A 869 -47.94 1.29 9.08
N ALA A 870 -46.98 0.39 9.30
CA ALA A 870 -45.62 0.74 9.70
C ALA A 870 -44.90 1.54 8.60
N ILE A 871 -44.89 1.06 7.36
CA ILE A 871 -44.20 1.73 6.25
C ILE A 871 -44.77 3.13 5.96
N PHE A 872 -46.11 3.30 5.99
CA PHE A 872 -46.72 4.61 5.77
C PHE A 872 -46.47 5.62 6.89
N GLN A 873 -46.03 5.18 8.08
CA GLN A 873 -45.63 6.09 9.16
C GLN A 873 -44.26 6.75 8.91
N TYR A 874 -43.40 6.12 8.10
CA TYR A 874 -42.12 6.73 7.71
C TYR A 874 -42.30 7.92 6.78
N GLY A 875 -43.40 7.95 6.00
CA GLY A 875 -43.74 9.09 5.14
C GLY A 875 -42.92 9.19 3.85
N LEU A 876 -42.27 8.10 3.43
CA LEU A 876 -41.37 8.06 2.25
C LEU A 876 -42.08 7.63 0.95
N TYR A 877 -43.39 7.35 1.00
CA TYR A 877 -44.12 6.91 -0.19
C TYR A 877 -44.20 8.02 -1.24
N GLU A 878 -43.57 7.82 -2.41
CA GLU A 878 -43.57 8.75 -3.55
C GLU A 878 -43.13 10.17 -3.14
N ASP A 879 -42.10 10.29 -2.30
CA ASP A 879 -41.65 11.57 -1.72
C ASP A 879 -40.69 12.37 -2.64
N SER A 880 -40.28 11.80 -3.77
CA SER A 880 -39.37 12.38 -4.77
C SER A 880 -37.91 12.56 -4.31
N LEU A 881 -37.50 11.93 -3.21
CA LEU A 881 -36.10 11.83 -2.79
C LEU A 881 -35.56 10.45 -3.20
N GLU A 882 -34.44 10.43 -3.90
CA GLU A 882 -33.85 9.18 -4.39
C GLU A 882 -33.04 8.48 -3.29
N ARG A 883 -33.09 7.13 -3.25
CA ARG A 883 -32.30 6.23 -2.40
C ARG A 883 -32.44 6.51 -0.90
N ASN A 884 -33.64 6.84 -0.43
CA ASN A 884 -33.89 7.16 0.97
C ASN A 884 -34.75 6.14 1.73
N ALA A 885 -35.22 5.08 1.07
CA ALA A 885 -36.02 4.02 1.67
C ALA A 885 -35.22 2.71 1.78
N GLY A 886 -35.47 1.96 2.85
CA GLY A 886 -35.02 0.58 3.02
C GLY A 886 -36.21 -0.36 3.25
N TRP A 887 -35.93 -1.62 3.52
CA TRP A 887 -36.91 -2.70 3.65
C TRP A 887 -38.00 -2.41 4.67
N SER A 888 -37.60 -1.91 5.86
CA SER A 888 -38.54 -1.55 6.93
C SER A 888 -39.40 -0.33 6.59
N ALA A 889 -38.97 0.48 5.63
CA ALA A 889 -39.68 1.68 5.17
C ALA A 889 -40.49 1.46 3.89
N GLY A 890 -40.38 0.28 3.27
CA GLY A 890 -41.22 -0.15 2.16
C GLY A 890 -40.51 -0.41 0.84
N ASP A 891 -39.18 -0.27 0.75
CA ASP A 891 -38.41 -0.68 -0.43
C ASP A 891 -38.32 -2.21 -0.47
N TRP A 892 -39.12 -2.83 -1.32
CA TRP A 892 -39.26 -4.28 -1.41
C TRP A 892 -38.81 -4.83 -2.76
N ASN A 893 -38.43 -3.95 -3.69
CA ASN A 893 -37.81 -4.32 -4.95
C ASN A 893 -36.30 -3.96 -4.99
N CYS A 894 -35.74 -3.39 -3.92
CA CYS A 894 -34.35 -2.95 -3.79
C CYS A 894 -33.97 -1.89 -4.83
N ASP A 895 -34.84 -0.93 -5.13
CA ASP A 895 -34.47 0.21 -5.98
C ASP A 895 -34.05 1.47 -5.20
N GLY A 896 -34.12 1.41 -3.86
CA GLY A 896 -33.76 2.49 -2.95
C GLY A 896 -34.92 3.44 -2.63
N ASP A 897 -36.08 3.28 -3.28
CA ASP A 897 -37.23 4.17 -3.14
C ASP A 897 -38.48 3.40 -2.71
N PHE A 898 -39.39 4.06 -1.98
CA PHE A 898 -40.70 3.46 -1.67
C PHE A 898 -41.77 4.00 -2.60
N THR A 899 -42.14 3.22 -3.62
CA THR A 899 -43.13 3.64 -4.62
C THR A 899 -44.23 2.61 -4.85
N SER A 900 -45.09 2.90 -5.83
CA SER A 900 -46.13 1.96 -6.27
C SER A 900 -45.57 0.63 -6.81
N SER A 901 -44.32 0.57 -7.29
CA SER A 901 -43.69 -0.69 -7.73
C SER A 901 -43.50 -1.67 -6.58
N ASP A 902 -43.08 -1.20 -5.42
CA ASP A 902 -42.85 -2.02 -4.21
C ASP A 902 -44.12 -2.69 -3.74
N LEU A 903 -45.19 -1.92 -3.65
CA LEU A 903 -46.51 -2.45 -3.28
C LEU A 903 -46.95 -3.55 -4.26
N VAL A 904 -46.71 -3.37 -5.57
CA VAL A 904 -47.02 -4.38 -6.57
C VAL A 904 -46.20 -5.65 -6.34
N VAL A 905 -44.89 -5.53 -6.10
CA VAL A 905 -44.01 -6.68 -5.82
C VAL A 905 -44.45 -7.41 -4.55
N ALA A 906 -44.74 -6.68 -3.47
CA ALA A 906 -45.22 -7.27 -2.22
C ALA A 906 -46.58 -7.96 -2.35
N PHE A 907 -47.54 -7.41 -3.09
CA PHE A 907 -48.82 -8.09 -3.30
C PHE A 907 -48.73 -9.31 -4.22
N GLN A 908 -47.79 -9.31 -5.17
CA GLN A 908 -47.54 -10.46 -6.05
C GLN A 908 -46.81 -11.60 -5.33
N SER A 909 -45.81 -11.27 -4.52
CA SER A 909 -44.87 -12.23 -3.92
C SER A 909 -45.18 -12.55 -2.45
N GLY A 910 -45.69 -11.59 -1.69
CA GLY A 910 -45.85 -11.62 -0.23
C GLY A 910 -47.02 -12.38 0.34
N LYS A 911 -47.98 -12.80 -0.51
CA LYS A 911 -49.20 -13.52 -0.09
C LYS A 911 -49.95 -12.85 1.07
N TYR A 912 -50.32 -11.57 0.90
CA TYR A 912 -50.98 -10.75 1.91
C TYR A 912 -52.06 -11.49 2.73
N GLN A 913 -51.91 -11.46 4.06
CA GLN A 913 -52.83 -12.07 5.02
C GLN A 913 -53.41 -10.97 5.92
N PRO A 914 -54.69 -10.63 5.81
CA PRO A 914 -55.25 -9.50 6.56
C PRO A 914 -55.35 -9.71 8.09
N PHE A 915 -55.08 -10.92 8.62
CA PHE A 915 -55.29 -11.28 10.03
C PHE A 915 -54.18 -12.13 10.63
#